data_AF-A0A965QU65-F1
#
_entry.id   AF-A0A965QU65-F1
#
_cell.length_a   1.000
_cell.length_b   1.000
_cell.length_c   1.000
_cell.angle_alpha   90.00
_cell.angle_beta   90.00
_cell.angle_gamma   90.00
#
_symmetry.space_group_name_H-M   'P 1'
#
loop_
_entity.id
_entity.type
_entity.pdbx_description
1 polymer ?
#
loop_
_entity_poly.entity_id
_entity_poly.type
_entity_poly.pdbx_seq_one_letter_code
_entity_poly.pdbx_strand_id
1 'polypeptide(L)'
;VIYSSDNGPVLDDGYKDKAVELNKQAGHTPAGPFRGGKYSILEGGTRVGFIARWPGHTPVGKVSDALMSQVDLPAVFTKVAGGDPADFLKLDSVDTSAALTGGAGRETLISSTQGNQLSIRDARWKFISGVGALQLGAATLNLGYGVYGNNSLTVSTPGGNRGNAPLRFNNVWIGGTSSNNSLTIMNGAYASANGNGGTNSYRLGQNAGANSNSITVTGAGSVFDKTNPSGGGSAMQIGDSGNSNSFVISNGGTATPVRWSLGSAGGSSNSLLVTGNRSSSYINSGTNSVFEVASGNGASGNTVTTANGAWFFFAGGSSARLFSIGGGIGADSNAFVVTGLGSRAHVALAAGGLPISIGGKVQSAASPPDGGVDNRLDVFDGANLWTDSSIYVLGTRSGLNIGNGSGISSVTTGSGAPAGYVTNVYLRNASGRVNFNSGRLFAGGAGDLISGPGAVVLNGPGYLSTAQTNSRIASPITGTGDLVKEGTGTLILSEANTYTGATRVTNGTLALDYTVVGGKLADSSTLVFGGGTLDLRNGATGHVEVVAGTSLGAGRGGVTRTSGTSTLRMNAITPGLGVLNVTAAGIADTDNLDDASDGGGILGPWATVAGTDWAVNSTNTADGAIAAYTGYTNNDAMGSVIVSAPGNNVRFNSAIGAGNVSLSAATTTVNTLLQSATAPATIDTANATLATNGIMVASAGESLTIGAAAGDGNLSTATSNTNLVLNNNNPIKTITVNAPIVANGSSGLATAGTVVLNGVNTYTGPTGVGGSLTIGGAGQLAGGTYAGDISIAAVGDV
;
A
#
# COMPACT_ATOMS: atom_id res chain seq x y z
N VAL A 1 -28.53 32.12 59.18
CA VAL A 1 -27.83 30.90 59.63
C VAL A 1 -26.98 30.39 58.47
N ILE A 2 -25.74 29.98 58.74
CA ILE A 2 -24.90 29.23 57.80
C ILE A 2 -24.40 27.98 58.51
N TYR A 3 -24.36 26.86 57.80
CA TYR A 3 -23.68 25.63 58.19
C TYR A 3 -22.51 25.39 57.22
N SER A 4 -21.34 25.04 57.75
CA SER A 4 -20.14 24.72 56.99
C SER A 4 -19.20 23.81 57.81
N SER A 5 -18.31 23.07 57.14
CA SER A 5 -17.09 22.52 57.75
C SER A 5 -15.93 23.52 57.57
N ASP A 6 -14.86 23.43 58.37
CA ASP A 6 -13.65 24.25 58.25
C ASP A 6 -12.67 23.70 57.18
N ASN A 7 -12.63 22.38 57.01
CA ASN A 7 -11.91 21.69 55.93
C ASN A 7 -12.61 20.38 55.52
N GLY A 8 -12.06 19.71 54.50
CA GLY A 8 -12.52 18.41 54.02
C GLY A 8 -12.23 17.25 54.99
N PRO A 9 -12.86 16.08 54.80
CA PRO A 9 -12.89 15.00 55.78
C PRO A 9 -11.55 14.26 55.94
N VAL A 10 -11.41 13.58 57.07
CA VAL A 10 -10.32 12.66 57.42
C VAL A 10 -10.90 11.34 57.94
N LEU A 11 -10.15 10.25 57.85
CA LEU A 11 -10.53 8.95 58.41
C LEU A 11 -9.52 8.48 59.48
N ASP A 12 -8.23 8.38 59.15
CA ASP A 12 -7.17 8.23 60.17
C ASP A 12 -6.53 9.61 60.39
N ASP A 13 -6.83 10.23 61.53
CA ASP A 13 -6.24 11.50 61.98
C ASP A 13 -5.29 11.29 63.18
N GLY A 14 -4.73 10.08 63.30
CA GLY A 14 -3.74 9.71 64.34
C GLY A 14 -4.24 8.72 65.40
N TYR A 15 -5.51 8.33 65.39
CA TYR A 15 -6.11 7.39 66.35
C TYR A 15 -6.47 6.05 65.69
N LYS A 16 -6.57 4.98 66.50
CA LYS A 16 -6.95 3.63 66.03
C LYS A 16 -8.38 3.27 66.42
N ASP A 17 -9.29 4.11 65.95
CA ASP A 17 -10.75 4.02 66.08
C ASP A 17 -11.42 3.06 65.06
N LYS A 18 -10.66 2.60 64.05
CA LYS A 18 -11.10 1.77 62.90
C LYS A 18 -11.97 2.51 61.88
N ALA A 19 -11.92 3.84 61.83
CA ALA A 19 -12.73 4.63 60.91
C ALA A 19 -12.51 4.26 59.43
N VAL A 20 -11.28 3.93 59.02
CA VAL A 20 -10.98 3.50 57.63
C VAL A 20 -11.67 2.18 57.29
N GLU A 21 -11.57 1.19 58.17
CA GLU A 21 -12.14 -0.15 57.99
C GLU A 21 -13.66 -0.13 58.02
N LEU A 22 -14.25 0.58 58.99
CA LEU A 22 -15.70 0.71 59.14
C LEU A 22 -16.32 1.53 58.01
N ASN A 23 -15.68 2.63 57.58
CA ASN A 23 -16.11 3.41 56.42
C ASN A 23 -16.12 2.54 55.14
N LYS A 24 -15.09 1.71 54.94
CA LYS A 24 -15.00 0.78 53.81
C LYS A 24 -16.11 -0.29 53.85
N GLN A 25 -16.43 -0.82 55.03
CA GLN A 25 -17.53 -1.79 55.21
C GLN A 25 -18.90 -1.15 54.95
N ALA A 26 -19.09 0.11 55.34
CA ALA A 26 -20.32 0.87 55.11
C ALA A 26 -20.48 1.40 53.68
N GLY A 27 -19.46 1.27 52.82
CA GLY A 27 -19.45 1.82 51.45
C GLY A 27 -19.48 3.36 51.39
N HIS A 28 -19.21 4.05 52.50
CA HIS A 28 -19.34 5.51 52.58
C HIS A 28 -18.16 6.22 51.90
N THR A 29 -18.44 7.38 51.31
CA THR A 29 -17.47 8.23 50.60
C THR A 29 -17.49 9.64 51.19
N PRO A 30 -16.71 9.93 52.25
CA PRO A 30 -16.79 11.20 52.97
C PRO A 30 -16.58 12.45 52.11
N ALA A 31 -15.70 12.39 51.11
CA ALA A 31 -15.43 13.49 50.16
C ALA A 31 -16.36 13.44 48.92
N GLY A 32 -17.35 12.54 48.89
CA GLY A 32 -18.19 12.27 47.73
C GLY A 32 -17.36 11.94 46.48
N PRO A 33 -17.59 12.59 45.33
CA PRO A 33 -16.82 12.37 44.11
C PRO A 33 -15.46 13.09 44.09
N PHE A 34 -15.08 13.85 45.13
CA PHE A 34 -13.92 14.73 45.11
C PHE A 34 -12.65 14.03 45.61
N ARG A 35 -11.55 14.18 44.86
CA ARG A 35 -10.25 13.58 45.20
C ARG A 35 -9.61 14.33 46.38
N GLY A 36 -9.12 13.59 47.38
CA GLY A 36 -8.42 14.13 48.54
C GLY A 36 -9.25 14.10 49.83
N GLY A 37 -8.79 14.83 50.83
CA GLY A 37 -9.34 14.95 52.17
C GLY A 37 -8.57 16.03 52.93
N LYS A 38 -8.74 16.10 54.26
CA LYS A 38 -7.98 16.99 55.17
C LYS A 38 -6.49 17.05 54.81
N TYR A 39 -5.88 18.21 55.02
CA TYR A 39 -4.50 18.55 54.61
C TYR A 39 -4.24 18.65 53.09
N SER A 40 -5.14 18.19 52.21
CA SER A 40 -4.94 18.20 50.76
C SER A 40 -5.43 19.49 50.08
N ILE A 41 -4.65 19.98 49.11
CA ILE A 41 -5.02 21.11 48.23
C ILE A 41 -6.08 20.75 47.17
N LEU A 42 -6.34 19.45 46.99
CA LEU A 42 -7.32 18.92 46.04
C LEU A 42 -8.77 19.24 46.50
N GLU A 43 -9.74 19.06 45.60
CA GLU A 43 -11.14 19.41 45.88
C GLU A 43 -11.68 18.74 47.16
N GLY A 44 -11.33 17.48 47.42
CA GLY A 44 -11.79 16.75 48.62
C GLY A 44 -11.25 17.28 49.95
N GLY A 45 -10.21 18.13 49.94
CA GLY A 45 -9.68 18.78 51.15
C GLY A 45 -10.16 20.21 51.37
N THR A 46 -10.67 20.86 50.32
CA THR A 46 -10.97 22.30 50.30
C THR A 46 -12.44 22.62 49.97
N ARG A 47 -13.16 21.70 49.31
CA ARG A 47 -14.60 21.81 49.05
C ARG A 47 -15.38 21.16 50.19
N VAL A 48 -16.07 22.00 50.96
CA VAL A 48 -16.91 21.59 52.10
C VAL A 48 -18.39 21.68 51.76
N GLY A 49 -19.23 20.97 52.53
CA GLY A 49 -20.67 21.24 52.50
C GLY A 49 -20.95 22.62 53.08
N PHE A 50 -21.72 23.45 52.36
CA PHE A 50 -22.08 24.81 52.76
C PHE A 50 -23.59 25.02 52.54
N ILE A 51 -24.31 25.41 53.59
CA ILE A 51 -25.77 25.60 53.55
C ILE A 51 -26.13 26.94 54.20
N ALA A 52 -26.73 27.84 53.42
CA ALA A 52 -27.26 29.10 53.92
C ALA A 52 -28.79 29.02 54.15
N ARG A 53 -29.26 29.57 55.27
CA ARG A 53 -30.68 29.74 55.59
C ARG A 53 -30.94 31.12 56.19
N TRP A 54 -31.63 31.96 55.43
CA TRP A 54 -32.07 33.31 55.79
C TRP A 54 -33.51 33.50 55.27
N PRO A 55 -34.54 33.19 56.08
CA PRO A 55 -35.93 33.24 55.66
C PRO A 55 -36.30 34.62 55.10
N GLY A 56 -37.00 34.64 53.95
CA GLY A 56 -37.32 35.87 53.21
C GLY A 56 -36.25 36.33 52.21
N HIS A 57 -35.02 35.79 52.27
CA HIS A 57 -33.89 36.24 51.42
C HIS A 57 -33.21 35.10 50.66
N THR A 58 -32.81 34.00 51.33
CA THR A 58 -32.21 32.84 50.64
C THR A 58 -33.30 32.02 49.93
N PRO A 59 -33.18 31.72 48.62
CA PRO A 59 -34.14 30.87 47.91
C PRO A 59 -34.29 29.48 48.54
N VAL A 60 -35.52 29.11 48.90
CA VAL A 60 -35.80 27.83 49.57
C VAL A 60 -35.56 26.65 48.64
N GLY A 61 -34.80 25.65 49.10
CA GLY A 61 -34.59 24.39 48.38
C GLY A 61 -33.75 24.50 47.10
N LYS A 62 -33.00 25.59 46.90
CA LYS A 62 -32.11 25.76 45.75
C LYS A 62 -30.68 25.30 46.05
N VAL A 63 -30.05 24.73 45.02
CA VAL A 63 -28.59 24.55 44.92
C VAL A 63 -28.04 25.71 44.09
N SER A 64 -26.82 26.15 44.37
CA SER A 64 -26.10 27.17 43.60
C SER A 64 -24.67 26.72 43.35
N ASP A 65 -24.19 26.89 42.12
CA ASP A 65 -22.80 26.63 41.71
C ASP A 65 -21.90 27.87 41.85
N ALA A 66 -22.42 28.96 42.45
CA ALA A 66 -21.65 30.17 42.73
C ALA A 66 -20.46 29.88 43.67
N LEU A 67 -19.26 30.30 43.26
CA LEU A 67 -18.06 30.14 44.09
C LEU A 67 -18.11 31.09 45.30
N MET A 68 -17.93 30.54 46.49
CA MET A 68 -17.81 31.31 47.74
C MET A 68 -16.60 30.83 48.52
N SER A 69 -15.85 31.75 49.13
CA SER A 69 -14.79 31.42 50.11
C SER A 69 -15.28 31.72 51.53
N GLN A 70 -14.82 30.96 52.52
CA GLN A 70 -15.07 31.32 53.93
C GLN A 70 -14.37 32.63 54.32
N VAL A 71 -13.32 32.99 53.60
CA VAL A 71 -12.63 34.29 53.69
C VAL A 71 -13.57 35.46 53.34
N ASP A 72 -14.64 35.23 52.59
CA ASP A 72 -15.63 36.26 52.25
C ASP A 72 -16.64 36.53 53.38
N LEU A 73 -16.80 35.58 54.32
CA LEU A 73 -17.86 35.63 55.33
C LEU A 73 -17.84 36.89 56.22
N PRO A 74 -16.70 37.46 56.65
CA PRO A 74 -16.71 38.71 57.41
C PRO A 74 -17.31 39.89 56.64
N ALA A 75 -16.96 40.07 55.36
CA ALA A 75 -17.54 41.08 54.49
C ALA A 75 -19.03 40.80 54.24
N VAL A 76 -19.38 39.55 53.92
CA VAL A 76 -20.77 39.13 53.65
C VAL A 76 -21.67 39.32 54.87
N PHE A 77 -21.24 38.92 56.07
CA PHE A 77 -22.02 39.11 57.29
C PHE A 77 -22.18 40.59 57.65
N THR A 78 -21.12 41.39 57.50
CA THR A 78 -21.19 42.84 57.75
C THR A 78 -22.18 43.51 56.80
N LYS A 79 -22.12 43.18 55.50
CA LYS A 79 -23.05 43.65 54.48
C LYS A 79 -24.50 43.24 54.75
N VAL A 80 -24.71 41.97 55.09
CA VAL A 80 -26.03 41.38 55.42
C VAL A 80 -26.63 41.99 56.70
N ALA A 81 -25.79 42.41 57.65
CA ALA A 81 -26.22 43.15 58.85
C ALA A 81 -26.47 44.65 58.61
N GLY A 82 -26.25 45.16 57.39
CA GLY A 82 -26.40 46.58 57.04
C GLY A 82 -25.21 47.47 57.42
N GLY A 83 -24.07 46.89 57.81
CA GLY A 83 -22.83 47.61 58.07
C GLY A 83 -21.97 47.82 56.83
N ASP A 84 -20.92 48.63 56.96
CA ASP A 84 -19.91 48.83 55.92
C ASP A 84 -18.82 47.75 56.00
N PRO A 85 -18.64 46.88 54.98
CA PRO A 85 -17.61 45.85 54.96
C PRO A 85 -16.21 46.39 54.59
N ALA A 86 -16.02 47.70 54.38
CA ALA A 86 -14.79 48.29 53.82
C ALA A 86 -13.48 47.82 54.46
N ASP A 87 -13.42 47.54 55.77
CA ASP A 87 -12.20 47.05 56.42
C ASP A 87 -11.88 45.59 56.08
N PHE A 88 -12.89 44.75 55.80
CA PHE A 88 -12.68 43.39 55.31
C PHE A 88 -12.33 43.37 53.82
N LEU A 89 -12.87 44.31 53.03
CA LEU A 89 -12.55 44.47 51.60
C LEU A 89 -11.14 45.02 51.34
N LYS A 90 -10.40 45.45 52.38
CA LYS A 90 -8.96 45.77 52.33
C LYS A 90 -8.06 44.53 52.51
N LEU A 91 -8.66 43.39 52.86
CA LEU A 91 -8.01 42.09 53.01
C LEU A 91 -8.44 41.19 51.83
N ASP A 92 -8.41 39.88 52.00
CA ASP A 92 -8.76 38.90 50.96
C ASP A 92 -10.28 38.72 50.74
N SER A 93 -11.16 39.35 51.53
CA SER A 93 -12.62 39.17 51.45
C SER A 93 -13.24 39.86 50.23
N VAL A 94 -14.16 39.17 49.54
CA VAL A 94 -14.98 39.74 48.46
C VAL A 94 -16.45 39.76 48.90
N ASP A 95 -17.19 40.83 48.58
CA ASP A 95 -18.65 40.88 48.81
C ASP A 95 -19.38 39.92 47.87
N THR A 96 -19.55 38.67 48.32
CA THR A 96 -20.33 37.62 47.67
C THR A 96 -21.75 37.50 48.26
N SER A 97 -22.26 38.52 48.94
CA SER A 97 -23.58 38.46 49.61
C SER A 97 -24.73 38.16 48.65
N ALA A 98 -24.61 38.59 47.38
CA ALA A 98 -25.52 38.26 46.30
C ALA A 98 -25.71 36.73 46.10
N ALA A 99 -24.66 35.93 46.27
CA ALA A 99 -24.71 34.47 46.12
C ALA A 99 -25.68 33.80 47.11
N LEU A 100 -25.84 34.36 48.32
CA LEU A 100 -26.83 33.89 49.30
C LEU A 100 -28.28 34.06 48.81
N THR A 101 -28.51 35.04 47.93
CA THR A 101 -29.82 35.33 47.31
C THR A 101 -30.00 34.70 45.92
N GLY A 102 -29.03 33.90 45.44
CA GLY A 102 -29.04 33.27 44.12
C GLY A 102 -28.35 34.08 43.00
N GLY A 103 -27.62 35.14 43.34
CA GLY A 103 -26.76 35.88 42.43
C GLY A 103 -25.39 35.23 42.21
N ALA A 104 -24.49 35.97 41.56
CA ALA A 104 -23.11 35.53 41.33
C ALA A 104 -22.27 35.47 42.62
N GLY A 105 -21.25 34.61 42.60
CA GLY A 105 -20.19 34.55 43.61
C GLY A 105 -18.86 35.10 43.08
N ARG A 106 -17.75 34.59 43.61
CA ARG A 106 -16.39 34.89 43.11
C ARG A 106 -16.21 34.46 41.66
N GLU A 107 -15.48 35.27 40.90
CA GLU A 107 -14.85 34.84 39.64
C GLU A 107 -13.71 33.86 39.90
N THR A 108 -12.84 34.18 40.86
CA THR A 108 -11.72 33.30 41.28
C THR A 108 -11.63 33.13 42.79
N LEU A 109 -11.22 31.92 43.19
CA LEU A 109 -11.05 31.50 44.58
C LEU A 109 -9.66 30.92 44.79
N ILE A 110 -8.97 31.36 45.85
CA ILE A 110 -7.68 30.82 46.28
C ILE A 110 -7.91 29.84 47.45
N SER A 111 -7.11 28.79 47.52
CA SER A 111 -7.04 27.87 48.67
C SER A 111 -5.59 27.56 49.02
N SER A 112 -5.32 27.25 50.29
CA SER A 112 -3.99 26.90 50.79
C SER A 112 -3.99 25.58 51.58
N THR A 113 -2.81 25.03 51.84
CA THR A 113 -2.60 23.97 52.86
C THR A 113 -1.66 24.46 53.96
N GLN A 114 -1.57 23.68 55.05
CA GLN A 114 -0.60 23.87 56.13
C GLN A 114 0.86 23.92 55.65
N GLY A 115 1.17 23.34 54.49
CA GLY A 115 2.49 23.40 53.84
C GLY A 115 2.71 24.61 52.93
N ASN A 116 1.88 25.65 53.03
CA ASN A 116 1.87 26.83 52.15
C ASN A 116 1.71 26.53 50.64
N GLN A 117 1.23 25.34 50.28
CA GLN A 117 0.86 25.03 48.91
C GLN A 117 -0.42 25.79 48.55
N LEU A 118 -0.42 26.52 47.45
CA LEU A 118 -1.54 27.33 47.00
C LEU A 118 -2.27 26.69 45.82
N SER A 119 -3.51 27.06 45.63
CA SER A 119 -4.24 26.86 44.38
C SER A 119 -5.13 28.06 44.08
N ILE A 120 -5.38 28.31 42.80
CA ILE A 120 -6.39 29.28 42.35
C ILE A 120 -7.33 28.56 41.38
N ARG A 121 -8.62 28.82 41.48
CA ARG A 121 -9.64 28.27 40.57
C ARG A 121 -10.61 29.32 40.07
N ASP A 122 -11.12 29.11 38.86
CA ASP A 122 -12.34 29.74 38.34
C ASP A 122 -13.51 28.72 38.37
N ALA A 123 -14.59 28.95 37.62
CA ALA A 123 -15.72 28.03 37.53
C ALA A 123 -15.36 26.65 36.89
N ARG A 124 -14.38 26.61 35.99
CA ARG A 124 -13.99 25.46 35.14
C ARG A 124 -12.59 24.91 35.44
N TRP A 125 -11.63 25.78 35.75
CA TRP A 125 -10.21 25.45 35.91
C TRP A 125 -9.74 25.59 37.35
N LYS A 126 -8.79 24.74 37.77
CA LYS A 126 -8.03 24.89 39.02
C LYS A 126 -6.54 24.67 38.75
N PHE A 127 -5.74 25.69 38.99
CA PHE A 127 -4.28 25.63 39.01
C PHE A 127 -3.80 25.39 40.45
N ILE A 128 -2.76 24.58 40.63
CA ILE A 128 -2.21 24.23 41.94
C ILE A 128 -0.69 24.48 41.91
N SER A 129 -0.19 25.40 42.73
CA SER A 129 1.25 25.69 42.80
C SER A 129 2.01 24.48 43.35
N GLY A 130 3.26 24.30 42.90
CA GLY A 130 4.07 23.11 43.22
C GLY A 130 3.63 21.82 42.51
N VAL A 131 2.36 21.65 42.11
CA VAL A 131 1.94 20.54 41.23
C VAL A 131 2.18 20.92 39.77
N GLY A 132 3.44 20.84 39.35
CA GLY A 132 3.83 21.17 37.97
C GLY A 132 4.35 22.59 37.77
N ALA A 133 4.81 23.26 38.83
CA ALA A 133 5.79 24.33 38.66
C ALA A 133 7.09 23.69 38.13
N LEU A 134 7.44 23.95 36.86
CA LEU A 134 8.61 23.38 36.20
C LEU A 134 9.90 23.79 36.92
N GLN A 135 10.54 22.85 37.63
CA GLN A 135 11.96 22.98 37.95
C GLN A 135 12.77 22.71 36.68
N LEU A 136 12.96 23.78 35.89
CA LEU A 136 13.85 23.81 34.74
C LEU A 136 15.26 23.39 35.19
N GLY A 137 15.62 22.14 34.89
CA GLY A 137 16.88 21.49 35.33
C GLY A 137 16.73 20.05 35.80
N ALA A 138 15.53 19.58 36.18
CA ALA A 138 15.31 18.21 36.62
C ALA A 138 15.20 17.22 35.45
N ALA A 139 15.93 16.09 35.51
CA ALA A 139 16.05 15.15 34.39
C ALA A 139 14.87 14.16 34.23
N THR A 140 13.96 14.05 35.19
CA THR A 140 12.92 13.00 35.22
C THR A 140 11.58 13.55 35.66
N LEU A 141 10.50 13.23 34.92
CA LEU A 141 9.12 13.54 35.26
C LEU A 141 8.39 12.26 35.71
N ASN A 142 8.05 12.18 37.00
CA ASN A 142 7.30 11.07 37.58
C ASN A 142 5.90 11.54 38.00
N LEU A 143 4.85 10.93 37.43
CA LEU A 143 3.47 11.36 37.62
C LEU A 143 2.61 10.15 38.06
N GLY A 144 2.32 10.09 39.37
CA GLY A 144 1.62 8.95 39.98
C GLY A 144 2.48 7.70 40.20
N TYR A 145 3.81 7.84 40.28
CA TYR A 145 4.72 6.72 40.57
C TYR A 145 4.45 6.16 41.98
N GLY A 146 3.81 5.00 42.06
CA GLY A 146 3.36 4.38 43.31
C GLY A 146 1.94 4.74 43.76
N VAL A 147 1.17 5.51 42.98
CA VAL A 147 -0.20 5.93 43.33
C VAL A 147 -1.23 5.14 42.51
N TYR A 148 -2.10 4.39 43.18
CA TYR A 148 -3.24 3.72 42.55
C TYR A 148 -4.23 4.74 42.00
N GLY A 149 -4.56 4.63 40.71
CA GLY A 149 -5.55 5.46 40.02
C GLY A 149 -5.12 5.91 38.63
N ASN A 150 -6.01 6.64 37.97
CA ASN A 150 -5.82 7.18 36.63
C ASN A 150 -4.93 8.44 36.70
N ASN A 151 -3.86 8.51 35.91
CA ASN A 151 -3.00 9.68 35.83
C ASN A 151 -2.96 10.22 34.39
N SER A 152 -3.35 11.47 34.20
CA SER A 152 -3.36 12.13 32.88
C SER A 152 -2.37 13.29 32.84
N LEU A 153 -1.61 13.37 31.75
CA LEU A 153 -0.72 14.48 31.43
C LEU A 153 -1.11 15.05 30.06
N THR A 154 -1.36 16.35 30.01
CA THR A 154 -1.57 17.09 28.76
C THR A 154 -0.44 18.08 28.55
N VAL A 155 0.23 17.97 27.41
CA VAL A 155 1.26 18.91 26.93
C VAL A 155 0.65 19.67 25.75
N SER A 156 0.44 20.97 25.92
CA SER A 156 -0.21 21.83 24.92
C SER A 156 0.44 23.21 24.89
N THR A 157 0.70 23.74 23.70
CA THR A 157 1.20 25.10 23.50
C THR A 157 0.06 26.04 23.09
N PRO A 158 -0.26 27.08 23.89
CA PRO A 158 -1.16 28.15 23.45
C PRO A 158 -0.45 29.01 22.39
N GLY A 159 -0.96 29.02 21.16
CA GLY A 159 -0.63 30.05 20.16
C GLY A 159 0.71 29.93 19.42
N GLY A 160 0.77 29.07 18.41
CA GLY A 160 1.35 29.38 17.09
C GLY A 160 2.87 29.51 16.90
N ASN A 161 3.69 29.77 17.93
CA ASN A 161 5.11 30.07 17.75
C ASN A 161 6.02 28.83 17.71
N ARG A 162 6.56 28.51 16.52
CA ARG A 162 7.60 27.48 16.26
C ARG A 162 8.99 27.81 16.84
N GLY A 163 9.06 28.59 17.93
CA GLY A 163 10.31 29.16 18.46
C GLY A 163 10.51 29.03 19.97
N ASN A 164 9.50 28.56 20.73
CA ASN A 164 9.67 28.33 22.17
C ASN A 164 10.57 27.10 22.41
N ALA A 165 11.40 27.16 23.45
CA ALA A 165 12.27 26.05 23.82
C ALA A 165 11.42 24.79 24.13
N PRO A 166 11.76 23.63 23.54
CA PRO A 166 10.97 22.41 23.68
C PRO A 166 10.93 21.89 25.12
N LEU A 167 9.79 21.32 25.54
CA LEU A 167 9.67 20.65 26.83
C LEU A 167 10.44 19.31 26.77
N ARG A 168 11.62 19.30 27.40
CA ARG A 168 12.52 18.15 27.46
C ARG A 168 12.40 17.46 28.82
N PHE A 169 12.14 16.16 28.79
CA PHE A 169 12.09 15.29 29.97
C PHE A 169 12.91 14.03 29.65
N ASN A 170 14.05 13.83 30.29
CA ASN A 170 14.95 12.72 29.92
C ASN A 170 14.37 11.35 30.33
N ASN A 171 13.46 11.32 31.33
CA ASN A 171 12.56 10.20 31.60
C ASN A 171 11.15 10.71 31.87
N VAL A 172 10.14 9.94 31.47
CA VAL A 172 8.73 10.18 31.85
C VAL A 172 8.07 8.87 32.27
N TRP A 173 7.65 8.78 33.53
CA TRP A 173 6.90 7.64 34.07
C TRP A 173 5.52 8.11 34.55
N ILE A 174 4.46 7.57 33.95
CA ILE A 174 3.07 7.88 34.31
C ILE A 174 2.39 6.60 34.82
N GLY A 175 1.90 6.65 36.07
CA GLY A 175 1.15 5.56 36.71
C GLY A 175 1.82 4.19 36.60
N GLY A 176 3.04 4.06 37.12
CA GLY A 176 3.91 2.88 36.87
C GLY A 176 3.28 1.51 37.17
N THR A 177 2.27 1.44 38.05
CA THR A 177 1.56 0.20 38.43
C THR A 177 0.05 0.25 38.16
N SER A 178 -0.47 1.25 37.44
CA SER A 178 -1.91 1.48 37.27
C SER A 178 -2.40 1.37 35.82
N SER A 179 -3.72 1.30 35.67
CA SER A 179 -4.44 1.38 34.40
C SER A 179 -4.93 2.80 34.10
N ASN A 180 -5.41 3.04 32.88
CA ASN A 180 -6.05 4.30 32.45
C ASN A 180 -5.15 5.55 32.54
N ASN A 181 -3.83 5.39 32.36
CA ASN A 181 -2.92 6.54 32.31
C ASN A 181 -2.86 7.12 30.90
N SER A 182 -2.80 8.44 30.75
CA SER A 182 -2.81 9.11 29.43
C SER A 182 -1.74 10.19 29.30
N LEU A 183 -1.13 10.25 28.12
CA LEU A 183 -0.27 11.35 27.67
C LEU A 183 -0.85 11.94 26.38
N THR A 184 -1.34 13.18 26.44
CA THR A 184 -1.81 13.93 25.27
C THR A 184 -0.82 15.03 24.92
N ILE A 185 -0.39 15.10 23.66
CA ILE A 185 0.52 16.12 23.12
C ILE A 185 -0.21 16.81 21.97
N MET A 186 -0.51 18.10 22.10
CA MET A 186 -1.37 18.80 21.12
C MET A 186 -1.05 20.28 20.90
N ASN A 187 -1.70 20.87 19.89
CA ASN A 187 -1.65 22.30 19.56
C ASN A 187 -0.25 22.85 19.21
N GLY A 188 0.62 22.01 18.63
CA GLY A 188 2.01 22.37 18.31
C GLY A 188 3.02 22.04 19.39
N ALA A 189 2.60 21.40 20.49
CA ALA A 189 3.50 21.02 21.57
C ALA A 189 4.51 19.96 21.14
N TYR A 190 5.78 20.18 21.47
CA TYR A 190 6.88 19.24 21.28
C TYR A 190 7.33 18.71 22.64
N ALA A 191 7.36 17.37 22.79
CA ALA A 191 7.87 16.67 23.97
C ALA A 191 9.01 15.73 23.56
N SER A 192 10.16 15.76 24.26
CA SER A 192 11.35 14.99 23.88
C SER A 192 12.18 14.46 25.04
N ALA A 193 12.74 13.26 24.88
CA ALA A 193 13.67 12.63 25.83
C ALA A 193 15.11 12.58 25.31
N ASN A 194 15.72 13.75 25.12
CA ASN A 194 17.11 13.92 24.71
C ASN A 194 18.05 14.11 25.92
N GLY A 195 18.21 13.07 26.74
CA GLY A 195 19.16 13.05 27.86
C GLY A 195 20.55 12.55 27.45
N ASN A 196 21.58 13.32 27.76
CA ASN A 196 22.97 12.95 27.43
C ASN A 196 23.52 11.95 28.46
N GLY A 197 23.73 10.69 28.08
CA GLY A 197 24.42 9.69 28.91
C GLY A 197 23.59 8.91 29.95
N GLY A 198 22.31 8.61 29.69
CA GLY A 198 21.46 7.85 30.62
C GLY A 198 20.38 6.98 29.96
N THR A 199 19.70 6.13 30.75
CA THR A 199 18.70 5.13 30.31
C THR A 199 17.30 5.73 30.05
N ASN A 200 17.26 6.79 29.22
CA ASN A 200 16.10 7.64 28.94
C ASN A 200 14.86 6.82 28.51
N SER A 201 13.87 6.69 29.40
CA SER A 201 12.70 5.81 29.22
C SER A 201 11.37 6.57 29.29
N TYR A 202 10.46 6.26 28.37
CA TYR A 202 9.03 6.61 28.47
C TYR A 202 8.26 5.36 28.90
N ARG A 203 7.54 5.42 30.03
CA ARG A 203 6.72 4.29 30.51
C ARG A 203 5.35 4.77 31.00
N LEU A 204 4.29 4.25 30.40
CA LEU A 204 2.90 4.44 30.85
C LEU A 204 2.35 3.07 31.25
N GLY A 205 2.19 2.80 32.56
CA GLY A 205 1.85 1.46 33.05
C GLY A 205 2.96 0.43 32.77
N GLN A 206 3.89 0.25 33.72
CA GLN A 206 5.05 -0.63 33.54
C GLN A 206 4.79 -2.10 33.93
N ASN A 207 3.84 -2.34 34.84
CA ASN A 207 3.58 -3.69 35.37
C ASN A 207 2.45 -4.41 34.61
N ALA A 208 2.49 -5.74 34.65
CA ALA A 208 1.44 -6.60 34.10
C ALA A 208 0.04 -6.20 34.59
N GLY A 209 -0.95 -6.21 33.68
CA GLY A 209 -2.33 -5.78 33.97
C GLY A 209 -2.54 -4.26 33.93
N ALA A 210 -1.54 -3.47 33.52
CA ALA A 210 -1.73 -2.04 33.24
C ALA A 210 -2.52 -1.84 31.94
N ASN A 211 -3.84 -1.80 32.06
CA ASN A 211 -4.78 -1.75 30.94
C ASN A 211 -5.10 -0.30 30.53
N SER A 212 -5.57 -0.11 29.29
CA SER A 212 -6.18 1.14 28.80
C SER A 212 -5.30 2.39 28.93
N ASN A 213 -3.97 2.24 28.94
CA ASN A 213 -3.04 3.37 28.90
C ASN A 213 -2.93 3.91 27.47
N SER A 214 -2.79 5.22 27.31
CA SER A 214 -2.82 5.89 25.99
C SER A 214 -1.74 6.94 25.82
N ILE A 215 -1.15 6.99 24.62
CA ILE A 215 -0.45 8.18 24.11
C ILE A 215 -1.25 8.73 22.93
N THR A 216 -1.50 10.04 22.89
CA THR A 216 -2.12 10.74 21.77
C THR A 216 -1.26 11.92 21.35
N VAL A 217 -0.86 11.98 20.08
CA VAL A 217 -0.19 13.15 19.47
C VAL A 217 -1.12 13.70 18.39
N THR A 218 -1.60 14.94 18.54
CA THR A 218 -2.64 15.47 17.66
C THR A 218 -2.50 16.96 17.34
N GLY A 219 -2.68 17.32 16.07
CA GLY A 219 -2.61 18.69 15.59
C GLY A 219 -1.26 19.04 14.97
N ALA A 220 -1.29 19.92 13.97
CA ALA A 220 -0.15 20.24 13.11
C ALA A 220 1.07 20.74 13.92
N GLY A 221 2.18 20.02 13.79
CA GLY A 221 3.44 20.38 14.46
C GLY A 221 3.55 19.93 15.92
N SER A 222 2.59 19.16 16.44
CA SER A 222 2.81 18.45 17.71
C SER A 222 3.72 17.25 17.51
N VAL A 223 4.71 17.07 18.39
CA VAL A 223 5.78 16.09 18.19
C VAL A 223 6.06 15.31 19.47
N PHE A 224 6.17 13.99 19.33
CA PHE A 224 6.70 13.09 20.36
C PHE A 224 8.05 12.50 19.92
N ASP A 225 9.14 12.97 20.52
CA ASP A 225 10.50 12.67 20.05
C ASP A 225 11.32 11.83 21.06
N LYS A 226 11.95 10.77 20.56
CA LYS A 226 12.84 9.89 21.31
C LYS A 226 14.10 9.52 20.49
N THR A 227 14.78 10.50 19.92
CA THR A 227 16.17 10.30 19.46
C THR A 227 17.09 9.91 20.63
N ASN A 228 17.78 8.77 20.53
CA ASN A 228 18.98 8.50 21.32
C ASN A 228 20.14 8.18 20.35
N PRO A 229 21.15 9.06 20.21
CA PRO A 229 22.25 8.84 19.27
C PRO A 229 23.24 7.74 19.73
N SER A 230 23.25 7.34 21.01
CA SER A 230 24.34 6.53 21.59
C SER A 230 23.97 5.08 21.96
N GLY A 231 23.13 4.42 21.15
CA GLY A 231 23.03 2.95 21.01
C GLY A 231 22.47 2.11 22.18
N GLY A 232 22.52 2.63 23.42
CA GLY A 232 22.15 1.95 24.66
C GLY A 232 20.65 1.68 24.82
N GLY A 233 20.32 0.53 25.41
CA GLY A 233 18.94 0.05 25.48
C GLY A 233 18.05 0.83 26.44
N SER A 234 17.11 1.61 25.91
CA SER A 234 15.98 2.18 26.67
C SER A 234 14.79 2.41 25.76
N ALA A 235 13.68 1.72 26.02
CA ALA A 235 12.50 1.71 25.16
C ALA A 235 11.46 2.78 25.54
N MET A 236 10.50 3.01 24.64
CA MET A 236 9.14 3.43 25.05
C MET A 236 8.30 2.17 25.31
N GLN A 237 7.55 2.15 26.41
CA GLN A 237 6.72 1.01 26.81
C GLN A 237 5.33 1.50 27.25
N ILE A 238 4.27 0.90 26.70
CA ILE A 238 2.88 1.23 27.04
C ILE A 238 2.16 -0.04 27.51
N GLY A 239 1.75 -0.07 28.77
CA GLY A 239 0.88 -1.07 29.42
C GLY A 239 1.51 -2.42 29.79
N ASP A 240 2.73 -2.70 29.34
CA ASP A 240 3.40 -4.01 29.40
C ASP A 240 2.45 -5.20 29.13
N SER A 241 2.22 -6.17 30.05
CA SER A 241 1.27 -7.28 29.79
C SER A 241 -0.22 -6.87 29.74
N GLY A 242 -0.53 -5.58 29.74
CA GLY A 242 -1.90 -5.06 29.79
C GLY A 242 -2.65 -5.06 28.47
N ASN A 243 -3.97 -4.93 28.58
CA ASN A 243 -4.92 -4.96 27.48
C ASN A 243 -5.41 -3.55 27.09
N SER A 244 -5.87 -3.40 25.85
CA SER A 244 -6.54 -2.17 25.35
C SER A 244 -5.70 -0.88 25.43
N ASN A 245 -4.37 -1.00 25.51
CA ASN A 245 -3.49 0.16 25.46
C ASN A 245 -3.40 0.72 24.04
N SER A 246 -3.15 2.02 23.90
CA SER A 246 -3.20 2.70 22.61
C SER A 246 -2.07 3.71 22.39
N PHE A 247 -1.67 3.85 21.12
CA PHE A 247 -0.89 4.99 20.63
C PHE A 247 -1.61 5.56 19.41
N VAL A 248 -1.99 6.83 19.48
CA VAL A 248 -2.72 7.54 18.41
C VAL A 248 -1.90 8.73 17.93
N ILE A 249 -1.73 8.84 16.62
CA ILE A 249 -1.11 9.97 15.94
C ILE A 249 -2.10 10.49 14.90
N SER A 250 -2.45 11.78 14.98
CA SER A 250 -3.53 12.36 14.19
C SER A 250 -3.31 13.83 13.80
N ASN A 251 -4.05 14.30 12.80
CA ASN A 251 -4.24 15.73 12.50
C ASN A 251 -2.95 16.56 12.30
N GLY A 252 -1.86 15.94 11.84
CA GLY A 252 -0.56 16.60 11.65
C GLY A 252 0.41 16.53 12.83
N GLY A 253 0.11 15.71 13.84
CA GLY A 253 1.07 15.33 14.88
C GLY A 253 2.04 14.25 14.38
N THR A 254 3.27 14.21 14.88
CA THR A 254 4.35 13.30 14.44
C THR A 254 5.06 12.60 15.60
N ALA A 255 5.72 11.48 15.34
CA ALA A 255 6.51 10.78 16.35
C ALA A 255 7.82 10.15 15.82
N THR A 256 8.86 10.18 16.65
CA THR A 256 10.18 9.57 16.38
C THR A 256 10.61 8.57 17.48
N PRO A 257 9.89 7.46 17.67
CA PRO A 257 10.15 6.50 18.76
C PRO A 257 11.28 5.51 18.43
N VAL A 258 12.48 5.70 18.99
CA VAL A 258 13.55 4.71 18.91
C VAL A 258 13.32 3.57 19.90
N ARG A 259 13.17 2.32 19.40
CA ARG A 259 12.84 1.07 20.11
C ARG A 259 11.59 1.17 21.02
N TRP A 260 10.49 0.53 20.65
CA TRP A 260 9.28 0.58 21.48
C TRP A 260 8.43 -0.68 21.47
N SER A 261 7.69 -0.87 22.56
CA SER A 261 6.70 -1.92 22.73
C SER A 261 5.37 -1.38 23.27
N LEU A 262 4.30 -2.08 22.90
CA LEU A 262 2.93 -1.81 23.30
C LEU A 262 2.28 -3.17 23.59
N GLY A 263 1.85 -3.43 24.84
CA GLY A 263 1.33 -4.76 25.21
C GLY A 263 2.39 -5.86 25.39
N SER A 264 3.69 -5.51 25.55
CA SER A 264 4.87 -6.37 25.31
C SER A 264 4.78 -7.83 25.74
N ALA A 265 4.27 -8.12 26.93
CA ALA A 265 4.28 -9.46 27.54
C ALA A 265 2.90 -10.14 27.54
N GLY A 266 2.22 -10.20 26.39
CA GLY A 266 0.98 -10.96 26.18
C GLY A 266 -0.31 -10.13 26.15
N GLY A 267 -0.21 -8.80 26.08
CA GLY A 267 -1.37 -7.92 26.04
C GLY A 267 -2.28 -8.16 24.82
N SER A 268 -3.58 -7.98 25.02
CA SER A 268 -4.61 -8.13 23.96
C SER A 268 -5.35 -6.82 23.68
N SER A 269 -5.87 -6.70 22.46
CA SER A 269 -6.62 -5.52 21.97
C SER A 269 -5.83 -4.20 21.99
N ASN A 270 -4.50 -4.24 22.02
CA ASN A 270 -3.68 -3.02 21.98
C ASN A 270 -3.61 -2.47 20.55
N SER A 271 -3.54 -1.14 20.40
CA SER A 271 -3.69 -0.47 19.10
C SER A 271 -2.65 0.63 18.84
N LEU A 272 -2.09 0.63 17.62
CA LEU A 272 -1.45 1.80 17.02
C LEU A 272 -2.35 2.34 15.91
N LEU A 273 -2.68 3.63 15.94
CA LEU A 273 -3.37 4.34 14.87
C LEU A 273 -2.56 5.56 14.41
N VAL A 274 -2.17 5.59 13.15
CA VAL A 274 -1.63 6.77 12.47
C VAL A 274 -2.64 7.22 11.43
N THR A 275 -3.19 8.42 11.56
CA THR A 275 -4.28 8.90 10.70
C THR A 275 -4.18 10.39 10.39
N GLY A 276 -4.83 10.84 9.32
CA GLY A 276 -4.88 12.25 8.93
C GLY A 276 -4.07 12.58 7.68
N ASN A 277 -4.31 13.79 7.16
CA ASN A 277 -4.08 14.09 5.75
C ASN A 277 -2.60 14.24 5.37
N ARG A 278 -2.19 13.48 4.34
CA ARG A 278 -0.95 13.58 3.53
C ARG A 278 0.32 14.02 4.26
N SER A 279 1.12 13.05 4.68
CA SER A 279 2.51 13.21 5.20
C SER A 279 2.68 14.06 6.46
N SER A 280 1.64 14.77 6.92
CA SER A 280 1.67 15.59 8.13
C SER A 280 1.70 14.75 9.41
N SER A 281 1.12 13.54 9.37
CA SER A 281 1.18 12.57 10.46
C SER A 281 2.01 11.36 10.08
N TYR A 282 3.15 11.21 10.76
CA TYR A 282 4.09 10.12 10.54
C TYR A 282 4.75 9.57 11.80
N ILE A 283 5.18 8.31 11.70
CA ILE A 283 6.18 7.67 12.58
C ILE A 283 7.49 7.56 11.80
N ASN A 284 8.63 7.82 12.44
CA ASN A 284 9.95 7.43 11.94
C ASN A 284 10.81 6.90 13.10
N SER A 285 11.08 5.60 13.12
CA SER A 285 11.78 4.94 14.23
C SER A 285 13.30 5.14 14.25
N GLY A 286 13.89 5.82 13.25
CA GLY A 286 15.33 5.97 13.10
C GLY A 286 16.08 4.64 12.89
N THR A 287 17.40 4.70 12.77
CA THR A 287 18.21 3.47 12.72
C THR A 287 18.20 2.74 14.07
N ASN A 288 18.38 1.42 14.03
CA ASN A 288 18.60 0.58 15.22
C ASN A 288 17.38 0.43 16.18
N SER A 289 16.16 0.38 15.63
CA SER A 289 14.87 0.25 16.34
C SER A 289 14.27 -1.16 16.41
N VAL A 290 13.26 -1.37 17.26
CA VAL A 290 12.43 -2.59 17.38
C VAL A 290 10.97 -2.14 17.40
N PHE A 291 10.09 -2.94 16.79
CA PHE A 291 8.63 -2.74 16.81
C PHE A 291 7.95 -4.04 17.27
N GLU A 292 7.39 -4.01 18.49
CA GLU A 292 6.66 -5.14 19.06
C GLU A 292 5.33 -4.67 19.64
N VAL A 293 4.23 -4.97 18.94
CA VAL A 293 2.89 -4.89 19.51
C VAL A 293 2.55 -6.28 20.05
N ALA A 294 2.60 -6.39 21.37
CA ALA A 294 2.31 -7.57 22.18
C ALA A 294 3.04 -8.85 21.77
N SER A 295 4.32 -8.94 22.13
CA SER A 295 5.25 -10.02 21.75
C SER A 295 5.21 -11.30 22.61
N GLY A 296 4.19 -11.50 23.45
CA GLY A 296 4.05 -12.67 24.34
C GLY A 296 2.80 -13.52 24.03
N ASN A 297 2.82 -14.80 24.41
CA ASN A 297 1.74 -15.78 24.15
C ASN A 297 0.33 -15.23 24.49
N GLY A 298 -0.67 -15.63 23.70
CA GLY A 298 -2.06 -15.22 23.90
C GLY A 298 -2.41 -13.82 23.39
N ALA A 299 -1.44 -13.03 22.94
CA ALA A 299 -1.61 -11.65 22.49
C ALA A 299 -2.56 -11.56 21.27
N SER A 300 -3.83 -11.24 21.53
CA SER A 300 -4.90 -11.35 20.53
C SER A 300 -5.60 -10.02 20.25
N GLY A 301 -6.09 -9.84 19.04
CA GLY A 301 -6.83 -8.65 18.60
C GLY A 301 -5.99 -7.37 18.56
N ASN A 302 -4.66 -7.46 18.57
CA ASN A 302 -3.80 -6.28 18.52
C ASN A 302 -3.72 -5.72 17.10
N THR A 303 -3.72 -4.39 16.97
CA THR A 303 -3.87 -3.72 15.68
C THR A 303 -2.82 -2.64 15.44
N VAL A 304 -2.42 -2.51 14.17
CA VAL A 304 -1.62 -1.40 13.66
C VAL A 304 -2.35 -0.87 12.44
N THR A 305 -2.78 0.40 12.46
CA THR A 305 -3.58 0.99 11.39
C THR A 305 -2.96 2.28 10.88
N THR A 306 -2.79 2.39 9.55
CA THR A 306 -2.43 3.63 8.86
C THR A 306 -3.57 4.05 7.95
N ALA A 307 -4.16 5.23 8.19
CA ALA A 307 -5.44 5.63 7.60
C ALA A 307 -5.46 7.06 7.05
N ASN A 308 -6.41 7.35 6.15
CA ASN A 308 -6.80 8.71 5.73
C ASN A 308 -5.68 9.59 5.15
N GLY A 309 -4.71 9.01 4.44
CA GLY A 309 -3.59 9.71 3.81
C GLY A 309 -2.32 9.82 4.68
N ALA A 310 -2.30 9.17 5.85
CA ALA A 310 -1.16 9.19 6.75
C ALA A 310 0.03 8.33 6.26
N TRP A 311 1.21 8.54 6.83
CA TRP A 311 2.42 7.81 6.46
C TRP A 311 3.08 7.12 7.67
N PHE A 312 3.01 5.79 7.75
CA PHE A 312 3.82 5.01 8.67
C PHE A 312 5.18 4.70 8.05
N PHE A 313 6.28 5.07 8.72
CA PHE A 313 7.63 4.67 8.32
C PHE A 313 8.37 4.01 9.50
N PHE A 314 8.79 2.77 9.32
CA PHE A 314 9.66 2.07 10.25
C PHE A 314 11.02 1.83 9.58
N ALA A 315 12.09 2.17 10.27
CA ALA A 315 13.46 1.89 9.90
C ALA A 315 14.10 0.90 10.89
N GLY A 316 14.69 -0.17 10.36
CA GLY A 316 15.51 -1.15 11.05
C GLY A 316 16.99 -0.95 10.72
N GLY A 317 17.84 -0.86 11.75
CA GLY A 317 19.30 -0.85 11.57
C GLY A 317 19.87 -2.25 11.31
N SER A 318 21.12 -2.32 10.83
CA SER A 318 21.86 -3.51 10.39
C SER A 318 22.26 -4.51 11.49
N SER A 319 21.38 -4.77 12.47
CA SER A 319 21.64 -5.73 13.55
C SER A 319 20.32 -6.27 14.12
N ALA A 320 19.89 -7.43 13.61
CA ALA A 320 18.87 -8.35 14.15
C ALA A 320 17.59 -7.68 14.70
N ARG A 321 16.71 -7.22 13.79
CA ARG A 321 15.52 -6.43 14.13
C ARG A 321 14.24 -6.98 13.55
N LEU A 322 13.17 -6.78 14.32
CA LEU A 322 11.87 -7.42 14.21
C LEU A 322 10.76 -6.35 14.12
N PHE A 323 9.78 -6.63 13.27
CA PHE A 323 8.46 -6.01 13.26
C PHE A 323 7.45 -7.13 13.58
N SER A 324 6.81 -7.08 14.75
CA SER A 324 5.90 -8.14 15.21
C SER A 324 4.60 -7.57 15.79
N ILE A 325 3.47 -8.19 15.44
CA ILE A 325 2.14 -7.88 15.98
C ILE A 325 1.47 -9.20 16.40
N GLY A 326 1.27 -9.40 17.70
CA GLY A 326 0.90 -10.68 18.28
C GLY A 326 2.07 -11.67 18.25
N GLY A 327 2.70 -11.93 19.40
CA GLY A 327 3.82 -12.86 19.53
C GLY A 327 3.44 -14.17 20.22
N GLY A 328 4.30 -15.18 20.09
CA GLY A 328 4.12 -16.46 20.76
C GLY A 328 3.04 -17.35 20.15
N ILE A 329 2.48 -18.23 20.98
CA ILE A 329 1.43 -19.21 20.61
C ILE A 329 0.05 -18.64 20.99
N GLY A 330 -0.96 -18.88 20.14
CA GLY A 330 -2.35 -18.47 20.41
C GLY A 330 -2.57 -16.95 20.33
N ALA A 331 -1.81 -16.26 19.47
CA ALA A 331 -1.99 -14.85 19.20
C ALA A 331 -2.99 -14.68 18.05
N ASP A 332 -4.27 -14.50 18.36
CA ASP A 332 -5.37 -14.57 17.39
C ASP A 332 -5.84 -13.17 16.92
N SER A 333 -6.39 -13.07 15.71
CA SER A 333 -7.05 -11.86 15.18
C SER A 333 -6.21 -10.57 15.18
N ASN A 334 -4.88 -10.67 15.15
CA ASN A 334 -3.98 -9.51 15.06
C ASN A 334 -3.92 -8.97 13.62
N ALA A 335 -3.87 -7.65 13.47
CA ALA A 335 -3.97 -7.01 12.15
C ALA A 335 -2.95 -5.87 11.92
N PHE A 336 -2.34 -5.85 10.74
CA PHE A 336 -1.70 -4.65 10.17
C PHE A 336 -2.54 -4.14 9.00
N VAL A 337 -3.07 -2.92 9.11
CA VAL A 337 -4.01 -2.33 8.16
C VAL A 337 -3.43 -1.03 7.58
N VAL A 338 -3.48 -0.90 6.26
CA VAL A 338 -3.16 0.33 5.53
C VAL A 338 -4.37 0.64 4.64
N THR A 339 -5.09 1.73 4.89
CA THR A 339 -6.38 2.03 4.23
C THR A 339 -6.52 3.52 3.92
N GLY A 340 -7.27 3.84 2.86
CA GLY A 340 -7.60 5.19 2.44
C GLY A 340 -6.63 5.74 1.39
N LEU A 341 -7.17 6.50 0.44
CA LEU A 341 -6.46 6.94 -0.76
C LEU A 341 -5.20 7.75 -0.41
N GLY A 342 -4.05 7.23 -0.83
CA GLY A 342 -2.75 7.86 -0.59
C GLY A 342 -2.17 7.63 0.80
N SER A 343 -2.79 6.82 1.66
CA SER A 343 -2.13 6.26 2.85
C SER A 343 -0.93 5.40 2.46
N ARG A 344 0.13 5.48 3.24
CA ARG A 344 1.40 4.78 2.96
C ARG A 344 1.95 4.11 4.21
N ALA A 345 2.37 2.87 4.08
CA ALA A 345 3.26 2.23 5.04
C ALA A 345 4.58 1.88 4.34
N HIS A 346 5.70 2.09 5.02
CA HIS A 346 7.01 1.61 4.56
C HIS A 346 7.79 1.04 5.74
N VAL A 347 8.13 -0.25 5.66
CA VAL A 347 8.89 -0.98 6.68
C VAL A 347 10.26 -1.33 6.09
N ALA A 348 11.25 -0.47 6.34
CA ALA A 348 12.59 -0.54 5.79
C ALA A 348 13.55 -1.20 6.79
N LEU A 349 13.72 -2.51 6.71
CA LEU A 349 14.63 -3.34 7.48
C LEU A 349 15.92 -3.59 6.68
N ALA A 350 17.01 -2.92 7.06
CA ALA A 350 18.31 -3.08 6.42
C ALA A 350 18.69 -4.56 6.19
N ALA A 351 19.28 -4.86 5.03
CA ALA A 351 19.53 -6.20 4.50
C ALA A 351 19.97 -7.23 5.57
N GLY A 352 19.26 -8.35 5.64
CA GLY A 352 19.36 -9.32 6.73
C GLY A 352 18.39 -9.06 7.91
N GLY A 353 17.44 -8.13 7.76
CA GLY A 353 16.34 -7.93 8.71
C GLY A 353 15.37 -9.13 8.77
N LEU A 354 14.72 -9.35 9.91
CA LEU A 354 13.72 -10.43 10.02
C LEU A 354 12.47 -10.08 9.20
N PRO A 355 11.63 -11.06 8.83
CA PRO A 355 10.33 -10.79 8.22
C PRO A 355 9.41 -9.92 9.10
N ILE A 356 8.51 -9.17 8.46
CA ILE A 356 7.27 -8.67 9.07
C ILE A 356 6.48 -9.89 9.55
N SER A 357 6.11 -9.92 10.83
CA SER A 357 5.51 -11.09 11.48
C SER A 357 4.19 -10.74 12.16
N ILE A 358 3.10 -11.42 11.79
CA ILE A 358 1.77 -11.21 12.40
C ILE A 358 1.21 -12.55 12.88
N GLY A 359 0.71 -12.62 14.12
CA GLY A 359 0.19 -13.84 14.76
C GLY A 359 1.25 -14.73 15.42
N GLY A 360 2.52 -14.34 15.34
CA GLY A 360 3.61 -15.02 16.04
C GLY A 360 4.93 -14.26 15.91
N LYS A 361 5.99 -14.80 16.53
CA LYS A 361 7.31 -14.17 16.58
C LYS A 361 8.34 -14.94 15.74
N VAL A 362 8.68 -14.42 14.55
CA VAL A 362 9.71 -15.01 13.69
C VAL A 362 11.11 -14.68 14.23
N GLN A 363 11.83 -15.68 14.73
CA GLN A 363 13.22 -15.55 15.19
C GLN A 363 14.19 -16.57 14.57
N SER A 364 13.67 -17.61 13.92
CA SER A 364 14.43 -18.60 13.16
C SER A 364 13.66 -19.03 11.92
N ALA A 365 14.40 -19.43 10.87
CA ALA A 365 13.81 -19.85 9.61
C ALA A 365 13.19 -21.26 9.66
N ALA A 366 13.88 -22.22 10.30
CA ALA A 366 13.74 -23.66 10.05
C ALA A 366 12.38 -24.28 10.40
N SER A 367 11.64 -23.74 11.36
CA SER A 367 10.29 -24.21 11.72
C SER A 367 9.57 -23.12 12.48
N PRO A 368 8.63 -22.42 11.84
CA PRO A 368 7.92 -20.80 13.00
C PRO A 368 7.07 -21.29 14.18
N PRO A 369 6.72 -20.45 15.17
CA PRO A 369 5.49 -20.72 15.91
C PRO A 369 4.36 -20.82 14.88
N ASP A 370 3.44 -21.78 15.02
CA ASP A 370 2.16 -21.67 14.32
C ASP A 370 1.27 -20.71 15.11
N GLY A 371 0.73 -19.74 14.40
CA GLY A 371 0.47 -18.42 14.95
C GLY A 371 -1.00 -18.13 15.16
N GLY A 372 -1.68 -18.89 16.01
CA GLY A 372 -3.08 -18.63 16.33
C GLY A 372 -4.04 -18.76 15.14
N VAL A 373 -5.06 -17.90 15.08
CA VAL A 373 -6.09 -17.87 14.03
C VAL A 373 -6.44 -16.45 13.57
N ASP A 374 -6.92 -16.30 12.33
CA ASP A 374 -7.50 -15.07 11.76
C ASP A 374 -6.59 -13.82 11.77
N ASN A 375 -5.27 -14.01 11.80
CA ASN A 375 -4.29 -12.93 11.72
C ASN A 375 -4.17 -12.38 10.29
N ARG A 376 -3.98 -11.08 10.11
CA ARG A 376 -4.05 -10.48 8.77
C ARG A 376 -3.13 -9.27 8.52
N LEU A 377 -2.74 -9.13 7.25
CA LEU A 377 -2.23 -7.87 6.70
C LEU A 377 -3.23 -7.39 5.65
N ASP A 378 -3.72 -6.16 5.78
CA ASP A 378 -4.74 -5.55 4.93
C ASP A 378 -4.19 -4.29 4.24
N VAL A 379 -4.33 -4.19 2.91
CA VAL A 379 -4.02 -2.95 2.16
C VAL A 379 -5.19 -2.58 1.24
N PHE A 380 -5.95 -1.55 1.61
CA PHE A 380 -7.28 -1.22 1.04
C PHE A 380 -7.39 0.24 0.55
N ASP A 381 -8.40 0.53 -0.28
CA ASP A 381 -8.82 1.87 -0.70
C ASP A 381 -7.72 2.71 -1.39
N GLY A 382 -6.89 2.08 -2.23
CA GLY A 382 -5.77 2.75 -2.90
C GLY A 382 -4.60 3.12 -1.99
N ALA A 383 -4.48 2.45 -0.83
CA ALA A 383 -3.32 2.54 0.05
C ALA A 383 -2.13 1.71 -0.48
N ASN A 384 -0.93 2.00 0.04
CA ASN A 384 0.31 1.39 -0.43
C ASN A 384 1.18 0.92 0.75
N LEU A 385 1.70 -0.31 0.67
CA LEU A 385 2.70 -0.86 1.59
C LEU A 385 4.00 -1.16 0.83
N TRP A 386 5.11 -0.62 1.32
CA TRP A 386 6.46 -1.03 0.91
C TRP A 386 7.17 -1.77 2.06
N THR A 387 7.92 -2.81 1.73
CA THR A 387 8.91 -3.43 2.61
C THR A 387 10.08 -3.94 1.78
N ASP A 388 11.30 -3.82 2.31
CA ASP A 388 12.52 -4.39 1.74
C ASP A 388 12.77 -5.84 2.22
N SER A 389 12.06 -6.27 3.26
CA SER A 389 12.05 -7.62 3.84
C SER A 389 10.74 -8.36 3.51
N SER A 390 10.64 -9.62 3.93
CA SER A 390 9.53 -10.54 3.67
C SER A 390 8.34 -10.35 4.63
N ILE A 391 7.16 -10.83 4.22
CA ILE A 391 5.90 -10.78 4.96
C ILE A 391 5.47 -12.20 5.34
N TYR A 392 5.40 -12.46 6.65
CA TYR A 392 4.97 -13.73 7.23
C TYR A 392 3.69 -13.48 8.03
N VAL A 393 2.55 -13.97 7.54
CA VAL A 393 1.28 -13.99 8.29
C VAL A 393 1.03 -15.41 8.78
N LEU A 394 0.89 -15.57 10.09
CA LEU A 394 0.97 -16.87 10.77
C LEU A 394 -0.42 -17.30 11.30
N GLY A 395 -0.61 -18.62 11.46
CA GLY A 395 -1.83 -19.21 11.99
C GLY A 395 -2.81 -19.77 10.95
N THR A 396 -3.91 -20.32 11.44
CA THR A 396 -5.01 -20.82 10.60
C THR A 396 -5.92 -19.68 10.11
N ARG A 397 -6.45 -19.79 8.89
CA ARG A 397 -7.33 -18.79 8.24
C ARG A 397 -6.70 -17.39 8.12
N SER A 398 -5.40 -17.26 8.39
CA SER A 398 -4.63 -16.03 8.40
C SER A 398 -4.10 -15.66 7.00
N GLY A 399 -3.94 -14.37 6.68
CA GLY A 399 -3.56 -14.01 5.31
C GLY A 399 -3.22 -12.56 5.00
N LEU A 400 -2.88 -12.33 3.74
CA LEU A 400 -2.59 -11.02 3.15
C LEU A 400 -3.73 -10.62 2.20
N ASN A 401 -4.41 -9.52 2.48
CA ASN A 401 -5.51 -8.98 1.69
C ASN A 401 -5.05 -7.72 0.94
N ILE A 402 -5.08 -7.75 -0.40
CA ILE A 402 -4.66 -6.63 -1.25
C ILE A 402 -5.84 -6.14 -2.10
N GLY A 403 -6.23 -4.89 -1.90
CA GLY A 403 -7.41 -4.28 -2.51
C GLY A 403 -8.72 -4.73 -1.83
N ASN A 404 -9.78 -3.99 -2.12
CA ASN A 404 -11.15 -4.21 -1.68
C ASN A 404 -12.17 -3.73 -2.74
N GLY A 405 -11.76 -3.71 -4.02
CA GLY A 405 -12.51 -3.08 -5.13
C GLY A 405 -12.46 -1.54 -5.15
N SER A 406 -12.01 -0.91 -4.06
CA SER A 406 -11.87 0.55 -3.91
C SER A 406 -10.46 0.97 -4.34
N GLY A 407 -10.30 1.38 -5.60
CA GLY A 407 -9.00 1.73 -6.19
C GLY A 407 -8.01 0.56 -6.28
N ILE A 408 -6.82 0.82 -6.82
CA ILE A 408 -5.72 -0.17 -6.84
C ILE A 408 -4.83 0.06 -5.61
N SER A 409 -5.05 -0.74 -4.57
CA SER A 409 -4.07 -0.90 -3.49
C SER A 409 -2.82 -1.63 -3.99
N SER A 410 -1.65 -1.33 -3.43
CA SER A 410 -0.45 -2.13 -3.73
C SER A 410 0.43 -2.51 -2.55
N VAL A 411 1.02 -3.69 -2.64
CA VAL A 411 2.12 -4.16 -1.79
C VAL A 411 3.38 -4.27 -2.65
N THR A 412 4.51 -3.81 -2.15
CA THR A 412 5.85 -4.08 -2.70
C THR A 412 6.68 -4.77 -1.63
N THR A 413 7.18 -5.97 -1.93
CA THR A 413 8.12 -6.71 -1.09
C THR A 413 9.53 -6.69 -1.67
N GLY A 414 10.56 -6.81 -0.83
CA GLY A 414 11.95 -6.78 -1.24
C GLY A 414 12.70 -8.09 -0.99
N SER A 415 13.89 -8.18 -1.58
CA SER A 415 14.78 -9.34 -1.50
C SER A 415 15.75 -9.32 -0.31
N GLY A 416 15.55 -8.45 0.70
CA GLY A 416 16.45 -8.26 1.84
C GLY A 416 16.47 -9.41 2.87
N ALA A 417 15.79 -10.53 2.58
CA ALA A 417 15.63 -11.67 3.47
C ALA A 417 16.98 -12.33 3.83
N PRO A 418 17.29 -12.55 5.13
CA PRO A 418 18.49 -13.26 5.53
C PRO A 418 18.48 -14.73 5.07
N ALA A 419 19.68 -15.32 4.91
CA ALA A 419 19.84 -16.67 4.41
C ALA A 419 19.01 -17.71 5.20
N GLY A 420 18.28 -18.55 4.46
CA GLY A 420 17.37 -19.56 4.99
C GLY A 420 15.91 -19.11 5.16
N TYR A 421 15.62 -17.81 5.16
CA TYR A 421 14.24 -17.31 5.14
C TYR A 421 13.65 -17.32 3.73
N VAL A 422 12.32 -17.40 3.64
CA VAL A 422 11.56 -17.33 2.39
C VAL A 422 11.50 -15.88 1.94
N THR A 423 11.73 -15.61 0.65
CA THR A 423 11.61 -14.26 0.05
C THR A 423 10.15 -13.84 -0.11
N ASN A 424 9.92 -12.52 -0.16
CA ASN A 424 8.61 -11.92 -0.41
C ASN A 424 7.50 -12.38 0.57
N VAL A 425 6.56 -13.25 0.21
CA VAL A 425 5.40 -13.62 1.05
C VAL A 425 5.36 -15.12 1.36
N TYR A 426 5.18 -15.47 2.63
CA TYR A 426 5.09 -16.88 3.07
C TYR A 426 3.80 -17.19 3.84
N LEU A 427 3.11 -18.26 3.44
CA LEU A 427 1.88 -18.77 4.06
C LEU A 427 2.18 -20.03 4.89
N ARG A 428 2.24 -19.92 6.22
CA ARG A 428 2.63 -21.03 7.14
C ARG A 428 1.69 -22.25 7.13
N ASN A 429 0.42 -22.07 6.72
CA ASN A 429 -0.66 -23.00 7.02
C ASN A 429 -1.56 -23.23 5.78
N ALA A 430 -2.09 -24.45 5.61
CA ALA A 430 -2.92 -24.83 4.47
C ALA A 430 -4.26 -24.07 4.37
N SER A 431 -4.71 -23.46 5.46
CA SER A 431 -5.86 -22.55 5.49
C SER A 431 -5.51 -21.08 5.28
N GLY A 432 -4.23 -20.72 5.21
CA GLY A 432 -3.77 -19.34 5.00
C GLY A 432 -3.84 -18.88 3.55
N ARG A 433 -4.02 -17.58 3.31
CA ARG A 433 -4.34 -17.04 1.97
C ARG A 433 -3.60 -15.75 1.60
N VAL A 434 -3.35 -15.55 0.30
CA VAL A 434 -3.17 -14.20 -0.28
C VAL A 434 -4.40 -13.89 -1.13
N ASN A 435 -5.21 -12.92 -0.72
CA ASN A 435 -6.46 -12.55 -1.37
C ASN A 435 -6.27 -11.25 -2.17
N PHE A 436 -6.53 -11.31 -3.48
CA PHE A 436 -6.54 -10.17 -4.38
C PHE A 436 -7.98 -9.73 -4.66
N ASN A 437 -8.33 -8.50 -4.28
CA ASN A 437 -9.63 -7.89 -4.56
C ASN A 437 -9.39 -6.60 -5.38
N SER A 438 -8.89 -6.75 -6.61
CA SER A 438 -8.38 -5.64 -7.47
C SER A 438 -7.07 -5.01 -6.97
N GLY A 439 -6.24 -5.79 -6.26
CA GLY A 439 -4.97 -5.34 -5.69
C GLY A 439 -3.73 -5.69 -6.53
N ARG A 440 -2.61 -5.00 -6.29
CA ARG A 440 -1.32 -5.25 -6.95
C ARG A 440 -0.23 -5.70 -5.97
N LEU A 441 0.54 -6.72 -6.35
CA LEU A 441 1.76 -7.16 -5.66
C LEU A 441 2.97 -6.97 -6.59
N PHE A 442 3.97 -6.22 -6.11
CA PHE A 442 5.24 -6.00 -6.79
C PHE A 442 6.34 -6.87 -6.17
N ALA A 443 7.04 -7.64 -6.99
CA ALA A 443 8.25 -8.36 -6.59
C ALA A 443 9.49 -7.45 -6.73
N GLY A 444 10.10 -7.08 -5.60
CA GLY A 444 11.33 -6.28 -5.55
C GLY A 444 12.63 -7.08 -5.68
N GLY A 445 12.56 -8.35 -6.08
CA GLY A 445 13.73 -9.17 -6.41
C GLY A 445 13.41 -10.65 -6.63
N ALA A 446 14.47 -11.44 -6.85
CA ALA A 446 14.39 -12.84 -7.25
C ALA A 446 13.94 -13.78 -6.12
N GLY A 447 13.34 -14.92 -6.50
CA GLY A 447 12.97 -16.02 -5.60
C GLY A 447 11.47 -16.32 -5.62
N ASP A 448 10.95 -16.97 -4.59
CA ASP A 448 9.51 -17.08 -4.42
C ASP A 448 8.90 -15.69 -4.15
N LEU A 449 7.76 -15.40 -4.78
CA LEU A 449 6.90 -14.25 -4.54
C LEU A 449 5.83 -14.58 -3.50
N ILE A 450 5.22 -15.77 -3.63
CA ILE A 450 4.28 -16.37 -2.69
C ILE A 450 4.59 -17.87 -2.63
N SER A 451 4.85 -18.41 -1.44
CA SER A 451 4.98 -19.85 -1.25
C SER A 451 4.53 -20.35 0.13
N GLY A 452 4.49 -21.67 0.28
CA GLY A 452 3.95 -22.38 1.45
C GLY A 452 2.62 -23.08 1.14
N PRO A 453 2.12 -23.93 2.05
CA PRO A 453 0.94 -24.77 1.83
C PRO A 453 -0.40 -24.03 1.68
N GLY A 454 -0.43 -22.70 1.83
CA GLY A 454 -1.62 -21.88 1.60
C GLY A 454 -1.99 -21.75 0.12
N ALA A 455 -2.91 -20.83 -0.19
CA ALA A 455 -3.38 -20.59 -1.55
C ALA A 455 -3.51 -19.09 -1.89
N VAL A 456 -3.42 -18.76 -3.17
CA VAL A 456 -3.75 -17.45 -3.71
C VAL A 456 -5.22 -17.45 -4.15
N VAL A 457 -5.94 -16.36 -3.87
CA VAL A 457 -7.35 -16.20 -4.24
C VAL A 457 -7.55 -14.91 -5.01
N LEU A 458 -8.11 -15.02 -6.20
CA LEU A 458 -8.48 -13.91 -7.08
C LEU A 458 -9.98 -13.67 -6.92
N ASN A 459 -10.37 -12.76 -6.01
CA ASN A 459 -11.77 -12.34 -5.84
C ASN A 459 -12.14 -11.21 -6.83
N GLY A 460 -11.13 -10.43 -7.22
CA GLY A 460 -11.10 -9.58 -8.42
C GLY A 460 -9.73 -9.72 -9.08
N PRO A 461 -9.41 -8.90 -10.10
CA PRO A 461 -8.12 -8.96 -10.77
C PRO A 461 -6.92 -8.91 -9.80
N GLY A 462 -6.00 -9.86 -9.93
CA GLY A 462 -4.73 -9.87 -9.21
C GLY A 462 -3.61 -9.40 -10.11
N TYR A 463 -3.05 -8.23 -9.82
CA TYR A 463 -1.94 -7.65 -10.59
C TYR A 463 -0.60 -8.09 -9.99
N LEU A 464 0.13 -8.95 -10.69
CA LEU A 464 1.45 -9.46 -10.30
C LEU A 464 2.51 -8.80 -11.18
N SER A 465 3.25 -7.84 -10.62
CA SER A 465 4.30 -7.10 -11.33
C SER A 465 5.68 -7.58 -10.91
N THR A 466 6.45 -8.13 -11.85
CA THR A 466 7.85 -8.55 -11.59
C THR A 466 8.85 -7.66 -12.31
N ALA A 467 9.91 -7.24 -11.61
CA ALA A 467 10.94 -6.34 -12.12
C ALA A 467 12.29 -7.04 -12.21
N GLN A 468 12.89 -7.05 -13.40
CA GLN A 468 14.27 -7.48 -13.73
C GLN A 468 14.70 -8.91 -13.32
N THR A 469 13.86 -9.66 -12.60
CA THR A 469 14.20 -10.97 -12.02
C THR A 469 13.07 -11.98 -12.21
N ASN A 470 13.38 -13.26 -11.98
CA ASN A 470 12.40 -14.34 -11.95
C ASN A 470 11.77 -14.42 -10.56
N SER A 471 10.44 -14.38 -10.49
CA SER A 471 9.67 -14.54 -9.25
C SER A 471 8.69 -15.71 -9.39
N ARG A 472 8.49 -16.52 -8.34
CA ARG A 472 7.69 -17.77 -8.40
C ARG A 472 6.44 -17.73 -7.50
N ILE A 473 5.33 -18.28 -7.96
CA ILE A 473 4.20 -18.66 -7.12
C ILE A 473 4.21 -20.19 -6.98
N ALA A 474 4.48 -20.65 -5.76
CA ALA A 474 4.56 -22.06 -5.37
C ALA A 474 3.41 -22.43 -4.38
N SER A 475 2.22 -21.92 -4.70
CA SER A 475 0.96 -22.14 -4.00
C SER A 475 -0.19 -22.10 -5.03
N PRO A 476 -1.22 -22.95 -4.94
CA PRO A 476 -2.33 -22.93 -5.91
C PRO A 476 -3.06 -21.59 -5.98
N ILE A 477 -3.41 -21.16 -7.20
CA ILE A 477 -4.21 -19.97 -7.49
C ILE A 477 -5.66 -20.39 -7.77
N THR A 478 -6.61 -19.71 -7.13
CA THR A 478 -8.05 -20.02 -7.09
C THR A 478 -8.89 -18.75 -7.21
N GLY A 479 -10.22 -18.87 -7.40
CA GLY A 479 -11.15 -17.73 -7.41
C GLY A 479 -11.73 -17.42 -8.80
N THR A 480 -12.32 -16.24 -8.98
CA THR A 480 -13.05 -15.83 -10.19
C THR A 480 -12.49 -14.59 -10.89
N GLY A 481 -11.46 -13.96 -10.32
CA GLY A 481 -10.80 -12.77 -10.88
C GLY A 481 -9.65 -13.09 -11.84
N ASP A 482 -9.34 -12.13 -12.72
CA ASP A 482 -8.25 -12.24 -13.70
C ASP A 482 -6.86 -12.37 -13.03
N LEU A 483 -6.00 -13.24 -13.59
CA LEU A 483 -4.57 -13.28 -13.27
C LEU A 483 -3.82 -12.34 -14.22
N VAL A 484 -3.33 -11.20 -13.72
CA VAL A 484 -2.70 -10.16 -14.55
C VAL A 484 -1.19 -10.10 -14.31
N LYS A 485 -0.40 -10.59 -15.26
CA LYS A 485 1.07 -10.51 -15.26
C LYS A 485 1.53 -9.20 -15.90
N GLU A 486 2.12 -8.34 -15.08
CA GLU A 486 2.72 -7.05 -15.45
C GLU A 486 4.24 -7.02 -15.21
N GLY A 487 4.91 -5.94 -15.62
CA GLY A 487 6.35 -5.74 -15.42
C GLY A 487 7.24 -6.62 -16.33
N THR A 488 8.50 -6.25 -16.50
CA THR A 488 9.40 -6.85 -17.50
C THR A 488 10.01 -8.19 -17.08
N GLY A 489 9.91 -8.59 -15.81
CA GLY A 489 10.48 -9.85 -15.30
C GLY A 489 9.67 -11.10 -15.67
N THR A 490 10.14 -12.26 -15.19
CA THR A 490 9.39 -13.53 -15.29
C THR A 490 8.54 -13.74 -14.04
N LEU A 491 7.29 -14.16 -14.20
CA LEU A 491 6.50 -14.83 -13.16
C LEU A 491 6.44 -16.32 -13.48
N ILE A 492 6.75 -17.20 -12.52
CA ILE A 492 6.71 -18.66 -12.69
C ILE A 492 5.53 -19.22 -11.89
N LEU A 493 4.66 -20.00 -12.54
CA LEU A 493 3.64 -20.82 -11.89
C LEU A 493 4.11 -22.28 -11.87
N SER A 494 4.13 -22.92 -10.71
CA SER A 494 4.52 -24.35 -10.57
C SER A 494 3.40 -25.24 -10.05
N GLU A 495 2.48 -24.72 -9.24
CA GLU A 495 1.31 -25.48 -8.76
C GLU A 495 0.17 -25.48 -9.78
N ALA A 496 -0.69 -26.49 -9.71
CA ALA A 496 -1.91 -26.55 -10.50
C ALA A 496 -2.94 -25.51 -10.01
N ASN A 497 -3.64 -24.86 -10.93
CA ASN A 497 -4.47 -23.68 -10.66
C ASN A 497 -5.91 -23.85 -11.15
N THR A 498 -6.86 -23.22 -10.46
CA THR A 498 -8.32 -23.41 -10.67
C THR A 498 -9.11 -22.09 -10.61
N TYR A 499 -8.46 -20.96 -10.88
CA TYR A 499 -9.16 -19.68 -11.05
C TYR A 499 -9.90 -19.64 -12.39
N THR A 500 -11.06 -18.97 -12.45
CA THR A 500 -11.89 -18.90 -13.68
C THR A 500 -11.84 -17.56 -14.41
N GLY A 501 -11.17 -16.55 -13.85
CA GLY A 501 -10.92 -15.28 -14.54
C GLY A 501 -9.86 -15.40 -15.64
N ALA A 502 -9.72 -14.38 -16.48
CA ALA A 502 -8.81 -14.44 -17.63
C ALA A 502 -7.33 -14.35 -17.22
N THR A 503 -6.47 -15.06 -17.95
CA THR A 503 -5.00 -14.94 -17.82
C THR A 503 -4.52 -13.82 -18.73
N ARG A 504 -4.03 -12.71 -18.18
CA ARG A 504 -3.55 -11.56 -18.95
C ARG A 504 -2.03 -11.43 -18.85
N VAL A 505 -1.31 -11.58 -19.96
CA VAL A 505 0.15 -11.43 -20.04
C VAL A 505 0.47 -10.11 -20.74
N THR A 506 0.56 -9.02 -19.97
CA THR A 506 0.71 -7.66 -20.51
C THR A 506 2.17 -7.29 -20.75
N ASN A 507 3.10 -7.75 -19.91
CA ASN A 507 4.53 -7.51 -20.11
C ASN A 507 5.39 -8.61 -19.46
N GLY A 508 6.65 -8.71 -19.88
CA GLY A 508 7.60 -9.72 -19.44
C GLY A 508 7.14 -11.14 -19.80
N THR A 509 7.49 -12.12 -18.96
CA THR A 509 7.20 -13.53 -19.21
C THR A 509 6.31 -14.13 -18.12
N LEU A 510 5.28 -14.87 -18.50
CA LEU A 510 4.56 -15.82 -17.64
C LEU A 510 5.03 -17.24 -17.99
N ALA A 511 5.75 -17.87 -17.08
CA ALA A 511 6.32 -19.20 -17.29
C ALA A 511 5.51 -20.26 -16.54
N LEU A 512 5.21 -21.35 -17.24
CA LEU A 512 4.42 -22.47 -16.77
C LEU A 512 5.37 -23.66 -16.55
N ASP A 513 5.64 -23.99 -15.29
CA ASP A 513 6.66 -24.97 -14.87
C ASP A 513 6.02 -26.32 -14.53
N TYR A 514 6.07 -27.24 -15.48
CA TYR A 514 5.46 -28.58 -15.38
C TYR A 514 6.35 -29.62 -14.70
N THR A 515 7.31 -29.19 -13.87
CA THR A 515 8.00 -30.07 -12.91
C THR A 515 6.99 -30.83 -12.03
N VAL A 516 5.83 -30.22 -11.76
CA VAL A 516 4.60 -30.90 -11.32
C VAL A 516 3.57 -30.79 -12.44
N VAL A 517 3.04 -31.91 -12.92
CA VAL A 517 2.05 -31.97 -14.02
C VAL A 517 0.67 -31.49 -13.55
N GLY A 518 -0.06 -30.81 -14.44
CA GLY A 518 -1.40 -30.27 -14.19
C GLY A 518 -1.52 -28.80 -14.65
N GLY A 519 -2.74 -28.38 -15.02
CA GLY A 519 -3.01 -27.05 -15.60
C GLY A 519 -2.48 -25.90 -14.73
N LYS A 520 -1.66 -25.05 -15.33
CA LYS A 520 -1.02 -23.86 -14.72
C LYS A 520 -1.85 -22.61 -15.01
N LEU A 521 -2.44 -22.56 -16.19
CA LEU A 521 -3.65 -21.82 -16.48
C LEU A 521 -4.85 -22.75 -16.24
N ALA A 522 -6.06 -22.21 -16.10
CA ALA A 522 -7.26 -23.03 -16.02
C ALA A 522 -7.89 -23.17 -17.42
N ASP A 523 -8.37 -24.36 -17.76
CA ASP A 523 -9.02 -24.70 -19.03
C ASP A 523 -10.21 -23.78 -19.37
N SER A 524 -10.84 -23.19 -18.34
CA SER A 524 -11.95 -22.23 -18.47
C SER A 524 -11.52 -20.76 -18.59
N SER A 525 -10.25 -20.44 -18.39
CA SER A 525 -9.71 -19.08 -18.50
C SER A 525 -9.39 -18.73 -19.95
N THR A 526 -9.72 -17.51 -20.38
CA THR A 526 -9.22 -16.95 -21.65
C THR A 526 -7.78 -16.48 -21.47
N LEU A 527 -6.91 -16.79 -22.43
CA LEU A 527 -5.56 -16.22 -22.51
C LEU A 527 -5.60 -14.88 -23.25
N VAL A 528 -5.02 -13.83 -22.67
CA VAL A 528 -5.00 -12.48 -23.23
C VAL A 528 -3.56 -12.00 -23.32
N PHE A 529 -3.03 -11.89 -24.53
CA PHE A 529 -1.73 -11.26 -24.77
C PHE A 529 -1.91 -9.74 -24.89
N GLY A 530 -1.07 -9.00 -24.15
CA GLY A 530 -1.01 -7.53 -24.21
C GLY A 530 0.42 -6.99 -24.38
N GLY A 531 1.34 -7.81 -24.89
CA GLY A 531 2.76 -7.47 -25.06
C GLY A 531 3.76 -8.36 -24.31
N GLY A 532 3.31 -9.35 -23.53
CA GLY A 532 4.18 -10.31 -22.86
C GLY A 532 4.22 -11.70 -23.52
N THR A 533 5.06 -12.58 -22.98
CA THR A 533 5.34 -13.94 -23.49
C THR A 533 4.85 -15.01 -22.51
N LEU A 534 4.25 -16.10 -23.01
CA LEU A 534 4.03 -17.34 -22.28
C LEU A 534 5.20 -18.31 -22.54
N ASP A 535 5.73 -18.98 -21.52
CA ASP A 535 6.87 -19.90 -21.64
C ASP A 535 6.58 -21.26 -20.99
N LEU A 536 6.53 -22.33 -21.80
CA LEU A 536 6.34 -23.70 -21.34
C LEU A 536 7.68 -24.30 -20.89
N ARG A 537 7.74 -24.86 -19.67
CA ARG A 537 8.98 -25.38 -19.08
C ARG A 537 8.81 -26.74 -18.41
N ASN A 538 9.85 -27.56 -18.49
CA ASN A 538 10.08 -28.79 -17.73
C ASN A 538 9.05 -29.92 -17.91
N GLY A 539 8.09 -29.77 -18.84
CA GLY A 539 7.01 -30.75 -19.02
C GLY A 539 7.43 -32.02 -19.75
N ALA A 540 6.81 -33.12 -19.35
CA ALA A 540 6.95 -34.42 -19.96
C ALA A 540 6.22 -34.52 -21.31
N THR A 541 6.61 -35.51 -22.11
CA THR A 541 6.07 -35.75 -23.46
C THR A 541 4.56 -35.97 -23.43
N GLY A 542 3.83 -35.12 -24.17
CA GLY A 542 2.38 -35.22 -24.31
C GLY A 542 1.55 -34.41 -23.32
N HIS A 543 2.15 -33.58 -22.45
CA HIS A 543 1.36 -32.58 -21.71
C HIS A 543 0.88 -31.48 -22.66
N VAL A 544 -0.43 -31.28 -22.73
CA VAL A 544 -1.06 -30.15 -23.42
C VAL A 544 -1.64 -29.22 -22.37
N GLU A 545 -1.25 -27.95 -22.41
CA GLU A 545 -1.87 -26.90 -21.62
C GLU A 545 -3.07 -26.32 -22.39
N VAL A 546 -4.24 -26.25 -21.77
CA VAL A 546 -5.48 -25.80 -22.44
C VAL A 546 -5.97 -24.48 -21.83
N VAL A 547 -6.47 -23.59 -22.70
CA VAL A 547 -7.20 -22.36 -22.32
C VAL A 547 -8.50 -22.27 -23.10
N ALA A 548 -9.52 -21.59 -22.57
CA ALA A 548 -10.86 -21.54 -23.20
C ALA A 548 -10.88 -20.85 -24.58
N GLY A 549 -9.81 -20.12 -24.89
CA GLY A 549 -9.59 -19.37 -26.12
C GLY A 549 -8.48 -18.33 -25.88
N THR A 550 -7.99 -17.73 -26.95
CA THR A 550 -6.95 -16.69 -26.88
C THR A 550 -7.44 -15.37 -27.47
N SER A 551 -6.95 -14.24 -26.98
CA SER A 551 -7.20 -12.92 -27.58
C SER A 551 -5.94 -12.06 -27.62
N LEU A 552 -5.79 -11.26 -28.69
CA LEU A 552 -4.62 -10.43 -28.94
C LEU A 552 -4.95 -8.94 -28.74
N GLY A 553 -4.72 -8.45 -27.52
CA GLY A 553 -4.66 -7.01 -27.26
C GLY A 553 -3.45 -6.37 -27.92
N ALA A 554 -3.37 -5.03 -27.91
CA ALA A 554 -2.22 -4.31 -28.45
C ALA A 554 -0.91 -4.78 -27.80
N GLY A 555 0.14 -4.95 -28.61
CA GLY A 555 1.41 -5.53 -28.18
C GLY A 555 1.90 -6.66 -29.10
N ARG A 556 3.09 -7.18 -28.79
CA ARG A 556 3.62 -8.44 -29.34
C ARG A 556 3.45 -9.54 -28.29
N GLY A 557 2.43 -10.38 -28.44
CA GLY A 557 2.29 -11.62 -27.69
C GLY A 557 3.34 -12.64 -28.12
N GLY A 558 3.87 -13.41 -27.17
CA GLY A 558 4.83 -14.47 -27.43
C GLY A 558 4.38 -15.81 -26.86
N VAL A 559 4.67 -16.91 -27.56
CA VAL A 559 4.63 -18.27 -26.99
C VAL A 559 5.98 -18.93 -27.23
N THR A 560 6.60 -19.46 -26.18
CA THR A 560 7.89 -20.14 -26.24
C THR A 560 7.91 -21.40 -25.37
N ARG A 561 8.94 -22.23 -25.55
CA ARG A 561 9.19 -23.41 -24.72
C ARG A 561 10.68 -23.51 -24.42
N THR A 562 11.09 -23.01 -23.26
CA THR A 562 12.50 -23.02 -22.84
C THR A 562 12.99 -24.43 -22.45
N SER A 563 12.11 -25.33 -22.00
CA SER A 563 12.47 -26.72 -21.68
C SER A 563 11.28 -27.68 -21.72
N GLY A 564 11.55 -28.99 -21.81
CA GLY A 564 10.51 -30.01 -21.90
C GLY A 564 9.82 -30.06 -23.27
N THR A 565 8.69 -30.77 -23.32
CA THR A 565 7.99 -31.13 -24.57
C THR A 565 6.48 -30.83 -24.55
N SER A 566 5.99 -30.02 -23.61
CA SER A 566 4.58 -29.58 -23.57
C SER A 566 4.19 -28.75 -24.80
N THR A 567 2.90 -28.74 -25.16
CA THR A 567 2.31 -27.75 -26.08
C THR A 567 1.29 -26.85 -25.37
N LEU A 568 0.97 -25.71 -25.99
CA LEU A 568 -0.15 -24.85 -25.62
C LEU A 568 -1.27 -24.99 -26.65
N ARG A 569 -2.42 -25.49 -26.21
CA ARG A 569 -3.67 -25.42 -26.95
C ARG A 569 -4.31 -24.06 -26.75
N MET A 570 -4.27 -23.25 -27.80
CA MET A 570 -4.77 -21.88 -27.81
C MET A 570 -6.29 -21.78 -28.07
N ASN A 571 -6.89 -22.90 -28.50
CA ASN A 571 -8.25 -23.01 -29.04
C ASN A 571 -8.50 -21.90 -30.08
N ALA A 572 -9.69 -21.31 -30.12
CA ALA A 572 -9.96 -20.14 -30.96
C ALA A 572 -9.18 -18.91 -30.48
N ILE A 573 -8.26 -18.42 -31.31
CA ILE A 573 -7.58 -17.15 -31.20
C ILE A 573 -8.45 -16.06 -31.86
N THR A 574 -8.78 -15.03 -31.10
CA THR A 574 -9.43 -13.80 -31.60
C THR A 574 -8.35 -12.74 -31.88
N PRO A 575 -8.06 -12.42 -33.16
CA PRO A 575 -7.13 -11.36 -33.51
C PRO A 575 -7.72 -10.00 -33.11
N GLY A 576 -6.86 -9.10 -32.64
CA GLY A 576 -7.25 -7.76 -32.24
C GLY A 576 -6.27 -6.72 -32.75
N LEU A 577 -5.64 -5.99 -31.83
CA LEU A 577 -4.74 -4.86 -32.12
C LEU A 577 -3.26 -5.19 -31.90
N GLY A 578 -2.92 -6.47 -31.69
CA GLY A 578 -1.55 -6.95 -31.54
C GLY A 578 -1.27 -8.19 -32.38
N VAL A 579 -0.04 -8.68 -32.26
CA VAL A 579 0.48 -9.83 -33.01
C VAL A 579 0.93 -10.95 -32.07
N LEU A 580 0.99 -12.18 -32.58
CA LEU A 580 1.47 -13.37 -31.89
C LEU A 580 2.73 -13.89 -32.58
N ASN A 581 3.78 -14.20 -31.80
CA ASN A 581 4.95 -14.93 -32.29
C ASN A 581 5.16 -16.23 -31.49
N VAL A 582 5.12 -17.37 -32.17
CA VAL A 582 5.47 -18.68 -31.58
C VAL A 582 6.93 -18.98 -31.90
N THR A 583 7.80 -19.15 -30.91
CA THR A 583 9.26 -19.14 -31.14
C THR A 583 9.81 -20.31 -31.96
N ALA A 584 9.06 -21.41 -32.07
CA ALA A 584 9.28 -22.49 -33.04
C ALA A 584 7.96 -23.20 -33.36
N ALA A 585 7.91 -23.88 -34.51
CA ALA A 585 6.75 -24.65 -34.94
C ALA A 585 6.40 -25.77 -33.92
N GLY A 586 5.10 -26.05 -33.75
CA GLY A 586 4.61 -27.12 -32.88
C GLY A 586 4.79 -26.90 -31.38
N ILE A 587 5.07 -25.67 -30.93
CA ILE A 587 4.97 -25.30 -29.50
C ILE A 587 3.50 -25.06 -29.09
N ALA A 588 2.64 -24.71 -30.04
CA ALA A 588 1.22 -24.43 -29.81
C ALA A 588 0.34 -24.98 -30.94
N ASP A 589 -0.93 -25.21 -30.61
CA ASP A 589 -2.02 -25.60 -31.52
C ASP A 589 -3.24 -24.68 -31.39
N THR A 590 -4.07 -24.59 -32.43
CA THR A 590 -5.18 -23.61 -32.54
C THR A 590 -6.38 -24.16 -33.33
N ASP A 591 -7.56 -23.62 -33.06
CA ASP A 591 -8.79 -23.89 -33.82
C ASP A 591 -8.97 -22.96 -35.03
N ASN A 592 -8.16 -21.90 -35.14
CA ASN A 592 -8.17 -21.04 -36.32
C ASN A 592 -7.71 -21.84 -37.53
N LEU A 593 -8.59 -21.96 -38.52
CA LEU A 593 -8.25 -22.38 -39.87
C LEU A 593 -7.35 -21.33 -40.52
N ASP A 594 -6.58 -21.72 -41.53
CA ASP A 594 -5.90 -20.76 -42.39
C ASP A 594 -6.94 -19.93 -43.16
N ASP A 595 -6.74 -18.62 -43.25
CA ASP A 595 -7.62 -17.73 -43.98
C ASP A 595 -7.52 -18.04 -45.49
N ALA A 596 -8.66 -18.44 -46.04
CA ALA A 596 -8.86 -18.68 -47.47
C ALA A 596 -9.57 -17.50 -48.16
N SER A 597 -10.08 -16.53 -47.39
CA SER A 597 -10.77 -15.35 -47.89
C SER A 597 -9.82 -14.23 -48.33
N ASP A 598 -8.62 -14.19 -47.74
CA ASP A 598 -7.49 -13.38 -48.25
C ASP A 598 -6.77 -14.06 -49.44
N GLY A 599 -7.05 -15.35 -49.69
CA GLY A 599 -6.49 -16.16 -50.76
C GLY A 599 -5.07 -16.70 -50.50
N GLY A 600 -4.49 -16.48 -49.32
CA GLY A 600 -3.08 -16.68 -49.02
C GLY A 600 -2.72 -17.88 -48.14
N GLY A 601 -3.68 -18.49 -47.44
CA GLY A 601 -3.42 -19.74 -46.71
C GLY A 601 -2.42 -19.58 -45.56
N ILE A 602 -2.67 -18.59 -44.71
CA ILE A 602 -2.00 -18.36 -43.43
C ILE A 602 -3.06 -18.12 -42.35
N LEU A 603 -2.72 -18.26 -41.07
CA LEU A 603 -3.60 -17.86 -39.96
C LEU A 603 -3.99 -16.37 -40.02
N GLY A 604 -3.18 -15.57 -40.72
CA GLY A 604 -3.36 -14.16 -40.98
C GLY A 604 -2.10 -13.36 -40.64
N PRO A 605 -2.04 -12.07 -41.03
CA PRO A 605 -0.85 -11.22 -40.87
C PRO A 605 -0.51 -10.88 -39.41
N TRP A 606 -1.31 -11.37 -38.45
CA TRP A 606 -1.12 -11.21 -37.01
C TRP A 606 -0.30 -12.33 -36.38
N ALA A 607 0.02 -13.42 -37.09
CA ALA A 607 0.69 -14.60 -36.54
C ALA A 607 2.03 -14.93 -37.22
N THR A 608 3.09 -15.17 -36.45
CA THR A 608 4.42 -15.55 -36.95
C THR A 608 5.04 -16.73 -36.21
N VAL A 609 5.96 -17.43 -36.88
CA VAL A 609 6.83 -18.45 -36.28
C VAL A 609 8.29 -17.99 -36.30
N ALA A 610 9.01 -18.18 -35.19
CA ALA A 610 10.40 -17.79 -34.96
C ALA A 610 10.74 -16.30 -35.22
N GLY A 611 9.74 -15.46 -35.45
CA GLY A 611 9.90 -14.12 -36.02
C GLY A 611 10.46 -14.10 -37.45
N THR A 612 10.55 -15.25 -38.13
CA THR A 612 11.09 -15.36 -39.50
C THR A 612 10.00 -15.39 -40.56
N ASP A 613 8.90 -16.10 -40.28
CA ASP A 613 7.88 -16.48 -41.25
C ASP A 613 6.46 -16.27 -40.70
N TRP A 614 5.48 -16.10 -41.59
CA TRP A 614 4.07 -16.11 -41.22
C TRP A 614 3.66 -17.50 -40.72
N ALA A 615 2.62 -17.56 -39.90
CA ALA A 615 2.15 -18.82 -39.32
C ALA A 615 0.99 -19.46 -40.10
N VAL A 616 0.97 -20.79 -40.12
CA VAL A 616 -0.13 -21.63 -40.65
C VAL A 616 -0.69 -22.56 -39.59
N ASN A 617 -1.94 -22.97 -39.76
CA ASN A 617 -2.49 -24.18 -39.18
C ASN A 617 -2.01 -25.40 -39.99
N SER A 618 -1.06 -26.17 -39.48
CA SER A 618 -0.40 -27.24 -40.26
C SER A 618 -1.30 -28.38 -40.75
N THR A 619 -2.53 -28.50 -40.24
CA THR A 619 -3.54 -29.47 -40.72
C THR A 619 -4.74 -28.81 -41.41
N ASN A 620 -4.85 -27.48 -41.33
CA ASN A 620 -6.03 -26.68 -41.60
C ASN A 620 -7.33 -27.26 -41.01
N THR A 621 -7.28 -27.62 -39.72
CA THR A 621 -8.39 -28.15 -38.92
C THR A 621 -8.33 -27.65 -37.48
N ALA A 622 -9.38 -27.89 -36.68
CA ALA A 622 -9.33 -27.75 -35.22
C ALA A 622 -8.14 -28.54 -34.61
N ASP A 623 -7.66 -28.13 -33.43
CA ASP A 623 -6.44 -28.65 -32.78
C ASP A 623 -5.16 -28.61 -33.66
N GLY A 624 -5.12 -27.72 -34.66
CA GLY A 624 -4.05 -27.69 -35.66
C GLY A 624 -2.76 -27.04 -35.15
N ALA A 625 -1.64 -27.76 -35.23
CA ALA A 625 -0.35 -27.26 -34.74
C ALA A 625 0.16 -26.06 -35.56
N ILE A 626 0.61 -25.01 -34.88
CA ILE A 626 1.09 -23.78 -35.51
C ILE A 626 2.47 -24.02 -36.11
N ALA A 627 2.61 -23.81 -37.42
CA ALA A 627 3.85 -24.02 -38.18
C ALA A 627 4.19 -22.82 -39.07
N ALA A 628 5.38 -22.82 -39.67
CA ALA A 628 5.83 -21.75 -40.56
C ALA A 628 5.27 -21.91 -41.98
N TYR A 629 4.75 -20.83 -42.56
CA TYR A 629 4.38 -20.74 -43.97
C TYR A 629 5.62 -20.85 -44.86
N THR A 630 5.50 -21.52 -46.01
CA THR A 630 6.61 -21.72 -46.95
C THR A 630 6.29 -21.38 -48.41
N GLY A 631 5.01 -21.19 -48.76
CA GLY A 631 4.52 -21.02 -50.14
C GLY A 631 4.77 -19.66 -50.79
N TYR A 632 5.79 -18.92 -50.38
CA TYR A 632 6.00 -17.53 -50.79
C TYR A 632 6.29 -17.35 -52.29
N THR A 633 5.74 -16.28 -52.87
CA THR A 633 6.26 -15.71 -54.11
C THR A 633 7.54 -14.96 -53.80
N ASN A 634 8.68 -15.46 -54.27
CA ASN A 634 10.01 -14.92 -53.94
C ASN A 634 10.44 -13.85 -54.94
N ASN A 635 10.88 -12.69 -54.43
CA ASN A 635 11.34 -11.52 -55.18
C ASN A 635 12.73 -11.07 -54.68
N ASP A 636 13.49 -10.37 -55.51
CA ASP A 636 14.63 -9.59 -55.03
C ASP A 636 14.18 -8.31 -54.28
N ALA A 637 14.90 -7.97 -53.21
CA ALA A 637 14.74 -6.74 -52.43
C ALA A 637 15.09 -5.45 -53.22
N MET A 638 15.69 -5.58 -54.40
CA MET A 638 16.19 -4.49 -55.24
C MET A 638 15.87 -4.77 -56.71
N GLY A 639 15.36 -3.78 -57.44
CA GLY A 639 15.10 -3.84 -58.87
C GLY A 639 14.03 -4.83 -59.35
N SER A 640 13.25 -5.45 -58.44
CA SER A 640 12.18 -6.39 -58.80
C SER A 640 10.83 -5.69 -59.04
N VAL A 641 9.81 -6.48 -59.42
CA VAL A 641 8.42 -6.02 -59.60
C VAL A 641 7.50 -6.84 -58.71
N ILE A 642 6.68 -6.20 -57.88
CA ILE A 642 5.58 -6.88 -57.17
C ILE A 642 4.43 -7.04 -58.16
N VAL A 643 4.16 -8.29 -58.55
CA VAL A 643 3.04 -8.66 -59.41
C VAL A 643 1.75 -8.68 -58.59
N SER A 644 0.71 -7.97 -59.07
CA SER A 644 -0.59 -7.90 -58.39
C SER A 644 -1.30 -9.25 -58.45
N ALA A 645 -1.36 -9.93 -57.32
CA ALA A 645 -2.00 -11.23 -57.13
C ALA A 645 -2.51 -11.28 -55.69
N PRO A 646 -3.80 -11.01 -55.42
CA PRO A 646 -4.31 -10.77 -54.06
C PRO A 646 -4.01 -11.86 -53.04
N GLY A 647 -4.01 -13.14 -53.44
CA GLY A 647 -3.67 -14.27 -52.55
C GLY A 647 -2.18 -14.50 -52.33
N ASN A 648 -1.28 -13.83 -53.05
CA ASN A 648 0.14 -14.13 -52.92
C ASN A 648 0.73 -13.51 -51.64
N ASN A 649 1.38 -14.35 -50.83
CA ASN A 649 2.32 -13.88 -49.82
C ASN A 649 3.69 -13.67 -50.49
N VAL A 650 4.12 -12.42 -50.63
CA VAL A 650 5.38 -12.05 -51.28
C VAL A 650 6.51 -12.04 -50.27
N ARG A 651 7.70 -12.52 -50.66
CA ARG A 651 8.90 -12.50 -49.82
C ARG A 651 10.10 -11.96 -50.58
N PHE A 652 10.75 -10.95 -50.01
CA PHE A 652 12.11 -10.59 -50.39
C PHE A 652 13.08 -11.53 -49.70
N ASN A 653 13.85 -12.31 -50.46
CA ASN A 653 14.80 -13.32 -49.95
C ASN A 653 16.21 -13.21 -50.57
N SER A 654 16.39 -12.38 -51.61
CA SER A 654 17.66 -12.09 -52.27
C SER A 654 17.77 -10.60 -52.63
N ALA A 655 18.92 -10.17 -53.12
CA ALA A 655 19.20 -8.77 -53.49
C ALA A 655 20.16 -8.68 -54.68
N ILE A 656 19.73 -9.24 -55.82
CA ILE A 656 20.56 -9.41 -57.03
C ILE A 656 20.39 -8.21 -58.00
N GLY A 657 19.24 -7.54 -57.98
CA GLY A 657 18.94 -6.38 -58.83
C GLY A 657 19.47 -5.03 -58.29
N ALA A 658 19.09 -3.95 -58.97
CA ALA A 658 19.47 -2.57 -58.61
C ALA A 658 18.28 -1.61 -58.71
N GLY A 659 18.25 -0.61 -57.84
CA GLY A 659 17.12 0.34 -57.71
C GLY A 659 15.98 -0.18 -56.82
N ASN A 660 14.91 0.61 -56.72
CA ASN A 660 13.73 0.29 -55.92
C ASN A 660 12.98 -0.93 -56.49
N VAL A 661 12.18 -1.58 -55.64
CA VAL A 661 11.17 -2.56 -56.07
C VAL A 661 9.95 -1.80 -56.59
N SER A 662 9.46 -2.14 -57.77
CA SER A 662 8.34 -1.44 -58.43
C SER A 662 7.01 -2.18 -58.29
N LEU A 663 5.90 -1.47 -58.49
CA LEU A 663 4.54 -2.04 -58.49
C LEU A 663 4.05 -2.29 -59.93
N SER A 664 3.49 -3.47 -60.18
CA SER A 664 3.03 -3.89 -61.53
C SER A 664 1.77 -3.17 -62.04
N ALA A 665 1.01 -2.53 -61.16
CA ALA A 665 -0.25 -1.85 -61.48
C ALA A 665 -0.50 -0.66 -60.53
N ALA A 666 -1.32 0.30 -60.99
CA ALA A 666 -1.72 1.49 -60.22
C ALA A 666 -2.39 1.16 -58.87
N THR A 667 -2.98 -0.02 -58.74
CA THR A 667 -3.19 -0.67 -57.44
C THR A 667 -2.64 -2.08 -57.54
N THR A 668 -1.56 -2.36 -56.81
CA THR A 668 -0.95 -3.68 -56.74
C THR A 668 -1.35 -4.32 -55.43
N THR A 669 -2.13 -5.40 -55.53
CA THR A 669 -2.71 -6.10 -54.37
C THR A 669 -2.02 -7.44 -54.17
N VAL A 670 -1.57 -7.70 -52.94
CA VAL A 670 -0.98 -8.96 -52.47
C VAL A 670 -1.45 -9.20 -51.04
N ASN A 671 -1.44 -10.43 -50.52
CA ASN A 671 -1.99 -10.66 -49.18
C ASN A 671 -1.05 -10.11 -48.11
N THR A 672 0.22 -10.53 -48.18
CA THR A 672 1.26 -10.07 -47.27
C THR A 672 2.58 -9.85 -47.99
N LEU A 673 3.49 -9.12 -47.33
CA LEU A 673 4.86 -8.93 -47.76
C LEU A 673 5.83 -9.21 -46.61
N LEU A 674 6.87 -10.00 -46.87
CA LEU A 674 7.94 -10.36 -45.93
C LEU A 674 9.30 -9.89 -46.45
N GLN A 675 9.94 -8.96 -45.75
CA GLN A 675 11.35 -8.65 -45.92
C GLN A 675 12.21 -9.62 -45.09
N SER A 676 12.88 -10.55 -45.77
CA SER A 676 13.82 -11.52 -45.19
C SER A 676 15.20 -11.49 -45.84
N ALA A 677 15.44 -10.57 -46.79
CA ALA A 677 16.71 -10.43 -47.47
C ALA A 677 17.76 -9.73 -46.59
N THR A 678 19.03 -9.97 -46.90
CA THR A 678 20.21 -9.40 -46.24
C THR A 678 20.59 -8.00 -46.75
N ALA A 679 19.71 -7.35 -47.53
CA ALA A 679 19.84 -5.98 -47.99
C ALA A 679 18.50 -5.24 -47.82
N PRO A 680 18.52 -3.93 -47.48
CA PRO A 680 17.29 -3.16 -47.30
C PRO A 680 16.53 -3.01 -48.62
N ALA A 681 15.21 -3.00 -48.52
CA ALA A 681 14.31 -2.83 -49.67
C ALA A 681 13.59 -1.48 -49.59
N THR A 682 13.45 -0.81 -50.73
CA THR A 682 12.53 0.33 -50.90
C THR A 682 11.53 -0.05 -51.98
N ILE A 683 10.24 -0.06 -51.63
CA ILE A 683 9.15 -0.24 -52.57
C ILE A 683 8.74 1.14 -53.07
N ASP A 684 8.82 1.34 -54.39
CA ASP A 684 8.39 2.55 -55.06
C ASP A 684 6.87 2.53 -55.24
N THR A 685 6.19 3.43 -54.53
CA THR A 685 4.74 3.62 -54.60
C THR A 685 4.35 4.84 -55.44
N ALA A 686 5.28 5.53 -56.10
CA ALA A 686 4.99 6.81 -56.77
C ALA A 686 3.85 6.68 -57.80
N ASN A 687 2.75 7.41 -57.56
CA ASN A 687 1.50 7.38 -58.35
C ASN A 687 0.75 6.03 -58.35
N ALA A 688 1.05 5.14 -57.41
CA ALA A 688 0.44 3.82 -57.26
C ALA A 688 0.01 3.55 -55.81
N THR A 689 -0.75 2.48 -55.60
CA THR A 689 -1.18 2.00 -54.28
C THR A 689 -0.70 0.58 -54.05
N LEU A 690 0.00 0.35 -52.95
CA LEU A 690 0.22 -0.99 -52.41
C LEU A 690 -0.97 -1.36 -51.52
N ALA A 691 -1.65 -2.46 -51.84
CA ALA A 691 -2.72 -3.02 -51.03
C ALA A 691 -2.25 -4.37 -50.44
N THR A 692 -2.15 -4.44 -49.11
CA THR A 692 -1.65 -5.62 -48.38
C THR A 692 -2.20 -5.67 -46.96
N ASN A 693 -2.54 -6.85 -46.47
CA ASN A 693 -3.04 -7.04 -45.10
C ASN A 693 -1.90 -7.05 -44.06
N GLY A 694 -0.68 -7.43 -44.47
CA GLY A 694 0.47 -7.51 -43.57
C GLY A 694 1.80 -7.20 -44.22
N ILE A 695 2.66 -6.48 -43.49
CA ILE A 695 4.06 -6.24 -43.84
C ILE A 695 4.92 -6.68 -42.67
N MET A 696 5.89 -7.57 -42.92
CA MET A 696 6.85 -8.04 -41.91
C MET A 696 8.29 -7.78 -42.31
N VAL A 697 9.13 -7.44 -41.33
CA VAL A 697 10.58 -7.60 -41.39
C VAL A 697 10.94 -8.79 -40.50
N ALA A 698 11.59 -9.80 -41.08
CA ALA A 698 12.04 -11.00 -40.36
C ALA A 698 13.06 -10.65 -39.27
N SER A 699 13.20 -11.49 -38.25
CA SER A 699 14.15 -11.31 -37.14
C SER A 699 15.62 -11.16 -37.58
N ALA A 700 15.97 -11.72 -38.75
CA ALA A 700 17.28 -11.56 -39.40
C ALA A 700 17.24 -10.73 -40.71
N GLY A 701 16.09 -10.16 -41.08
CA GLY A 701 15.92 -9.34 -42.29
C GLY A 701 16.37 -7.89 -42.09
N GLU A 702 16.66 -7.21 -43.19
CA GLU A 702 17.04 -5.79 -43.22
C GLU A 702 15.83 -4.83 -43.17
N SER A 703 16.09 -3.51 -43.05
CA SER A 703 15.03 -2.49 -43.07
C SER A 703 14.19 -2.52 -44.36
N LEU A 704 12.95 -2.05 -44.24
CA LEU A 704 11.99 -1.96 -45.34
C LEU A 704 11.36 -0.55 -45.39
N THR A 705 11.35 0.05 -46.58
CA THR A 705 10.77 1.36 -46.84
C THR A 705 9.62 1.26 -47.85
N ILE A 706 8.47 1.88 -47.57
CA ILE A 706 7.28 1.92 -48.43
C ILE A 706 7.08 3.36 -48.92
N GLY A 707 7.32 3.61 -50.20
CA GLY A 707 7.45 4.94 -50.81
C GLY A 707 8.88 5.47 -50.70
N ALA A 708 9.43 6.02 -51.78
CA ALA A 708 10.81 6.51 -51.81
C ALA A 708 10.95 7.85 -51.07
N ALA A 709 9.94 8.71 -51.18
CA ALA A 709 9.79 9.99 -50.49
C ALA A 709 8.44 10.07 -49.74
N ALA A 710 8.38 10.93 -48.72
CA ALA A 710 7.16 11.15 -47.92
C ALA A 710 6.02 11.70 -48.80
N GLY A 711 4.90 10.99 -48.84
CA GLY A 711 3.76 11.31 -49.72
C GLY A 711 3.67 10.47 -51.00
N ASP A 712 4.61 9.57 -51.29
CA ASP A 712 4.57 8.73 -52.49
C ASP A 712 3.40 7.73 -52.46
N GLY A 713 2.42 7.92 -53.35
CA GLY A 713 1.35 6.94 -53.58
C GLY A 713 0.45 6.73 -52.37
N ASN A 714 0.05 5.48 -52.11
CA ASN A 714 -0.67 5.08 -50.90
C ASN A 714 -0.28 3.66 -50.44
N LEU A 715 -0.50 3.38 -49.15
CA LEU A 715 -0.57 2.05 -48.55
C LEU A 715 -2.00 1.80 -48.02
N SER A 716 -2.54 0.59 -48.19
CA SER A 716 -3.90 0.23 -47.77
C SER A 716 -4.00 -1.26 -47.40
N THR A 717 -5.03 -1.67 -46.66
CA THR A 717 -5.34 -3.10 -46.48
C THR A 717 -5.87 -3.69 -47.79
N ALA A 718 -5.51 -4.93 -48.12
CA ALA A 718 -6.06 -5.62 -49.28
C ALA A 718 -7.54 -5.98 -49.05
N THR A 719 -7.86 -6.46 -47.85
CA THR A 719 -9.23 -6.73 -47.38
C THR A 719 -9.81 -5.49 -46.70
N SER A 720 -11.10 -5.21 -46.89
CA SER A 720 -11.77 -4.07 -46.26
C SER A 720 -12.14 -4.34 -44.80
N ASN A 721 -12.05 -3.32 -43.93
CA ASN A 721 -12.38 -3.39 -42.49
C ASN A 721 -11.50 -4.34 -41.66
N THR A 722 -10.27 -4.61 -42.10
CA THR A 722 -9.26 -5.40 -41.36
C THR A 722 -8.20 -4.47 -40.74
N ASN A 723 -7.32 -5.01 -39.89
CA ASN A 723 -6.17 -4.25 -39.40
C ASN A 723 -4.96 -4.46 -40.31
N LEU A 724 -4.39 -3.38 -40.83
CA LEU A 724 -3.06 -3.43 -41.48
C LEU A 724 -2.03 -3.78 -40.40
N VAL A 725 -1.30 -4.88 -40.57
CA VAL A 725 -0.25 -5.27 -39.61
C VAL A 725 1.13 -4.85 -40.11
N LEU A 726 1.86 -4.08 -39.32
CA LEU A 726 3.26 -3.71 -39.56
C LEU A 726 4.15 -4.38 -38.50
N ASN A 727 4.72 -5.53 -38.84
CA ASN A 727 5.36 -6.47 -37.91
C ASN A 727 6.88 -6.55 -38.09
N ASN A 728 7.63 -5.69 -37.39
CA ASN A 728 9.09 -5.71 -37.38
C ASN A 728 9.61 -6.65 -36.27
N ASN A 729 10.12 -7.83 -36.64
CA ASN A 729 10.74 -8.77 -35.72
C ASN A 729 12.24 -8.51 -35.49
N ASN A 730 12.88 -7.61 -36.25
CA ASN A 730 14.28 -7.25 -36.05
C ASN A 730 14.41 -6.08 -35.05
N PRO A 731 15.10 -6.25 -33.91
CA PRO A 731 15.21 -5.21 -32.87
C PRO A 731 16.08 -4.01 -33.25
N ILE A 732 16.82 -4.07 -34.37
CA ILE A 732 17.77 -3.02 -34.81
C ILE A 732 17.24 -2.25 -36.04
N LYS A 733 16.41 -2.91 -36.87
CA LYS A 733 15.94 -2.37 -38.16
C LYS A 733 14.59 -1.68 -38.03
N THR A 734 14.10 -1.12 -39.13
CA THR A 734 12.86 -0.33 -39.17
C THR A 734 11.95 -0.75 -40.33
N ILE A 735 10.64 -0.69 -40.10
CA ILE A 735 9.66 -0.50 -41.18
C ILE A 735 9.40 1.00 -41.27
N THR A 736 9.65 1.60 -42.44
CA THR A 736 9.47 3.04 -42.70
C THR A 736 8.38 3.21 -43.74
N VAL A 737 7.27 3.86 -43.38
CA VAL A 737 6.12 4.08 -44.26
C VAL A 737 6.07 5.56 -44.64
N ASN A 738 6.57 5.87 -45.83
CA ASN A 738 6.54 7.20 -46.43
C ASN A 738 5.22 7.46 -47.17
N ALA A 739 4.63 6.41 -47.75
CA ALA A 739 3.29 6.45 -48.33
C ALA A 739 2.21 6.75 -47.25
N PRO A 740 1.20 7.60 -47.54
CA PRO A 740 -0.01 7.71 -46.73
C PRO A 740 -0.70 6.35 -46.53
N ILE A 741 -1.02 5.99 -45.28
CA ILE A 741 -1.92 4.85 -44.99
C ILE A 741 -3.37 5.32 -45.15
N VAL A 742 -4.09 4.81 -46.15
CA VAL A 742 -5.46 5.22 -46.49
C VAL A 742 -6.52 4.21 -46.08
N ALA A 743 -7.75 4.68 -45.90
CA ALA A 743 -8.89 3.86 -45.49
C ALA A 743 -9.36 2.87 -46.58
N ASN A 744 -9.68 1.64 -46.19
CA ASN A 744 -10.40 0.65 -46.99
C ASN A 744 -11.63 0.17 -46.17
N GLY A 745 -12.65 1.03 -46.09
CA GLY A 745 -13.66 0.94 -45.03
C GLY A 745 -13.05 1.29 -43.66
N SER A 746 -13.55 0.66 -42.59
CA SER A 746 -13.13 0.92 -41.20
C SER A 746 -11.83 0.22 -40.81
N SER A 747 -10.87 0.08 -41.74
CA SER A 747 -9.60 -0.61 -41.49
C SER A 747 -8.75 0.12 -40.45
N GLY A 748 -8.18 -0.64 -39.51
CA GLY A 748 -7.27 -0.17 -38.47
C GLY A 748 -5.80 -0.43 -38.77
N LEU A 749 -4.95 -0.20 -37.78
CA LEU A 749 -3.49 -0.35 -37.88
C LEU A 749 -2.95 -1.05 -36.61
N ALA A 750 -2.20 -2.13 -36.77
CA ALA A 750 -1.50 -2.80 -35.66
C ALA A 750 0.01 -2.82 -35.92
N THR A 751 0.80 -2.13 -35.09
CA THR A 751 2.27 -2.07 -35.21
C THR A 751 2.95 -2.92 -34.15
N ALA A 752 4.00 -3.65 -34.54
CA ALA A 752 4.82 -4.47 -33.66
C ALA A 752 6.32 -4.27 -33.95
N GLY A 753 7.12 -3.95 -32.94
CA GLY A 753 8.54 -3.62 -33.10
C GLY A 753 8.76 -2.15 -33.43
N THR A 754 9.82 -1.80 -34.17
CA THR A 754 10.14 -0.41 -34.52
C THR A 754 9.55 -0.01 -35.87
N VAL A 755 8.62 0.94 -35.88
CA VAL A 755 7.89 1.42 -37.06
C VAL A 755 7.89 2.94 -37.13
N VAL A 756 8.09 3.50 -38.32
CA VAL A 756 8.10 4.96 -38.58
C VAL A 756 7.04 5.29 -39.65
N LEU A 757 6.18 6.27 -39.39
CA LEU A 757 5.14 6.74 -40.30
C LEU A 757 5.39 8.22 -40.67
N ASN A 758 5.78 8.47 -41.92
CA ASN A 758 6.03 9.81 -42.46
C ASN A 758 4.86 10.32 -43.33
N GLY A 759 4.05 9.42 -43.87
CA GLY A 759 2.85 9.76 -44.65
C GLY A 759 1.71 10.37 -43.80
N VAL A 760 0.87 11.20 -44.42
CA VAL A 760 -0.33 11.76 -43.79
C VAL A 760 -1.46 10.74 -43.84
N ASN A 761 -1.57 9.94 -42.77
CA ASN A 761 -2.51 8.82 -42.71
C ASN A 761 -3.97 9.26 -42.61
N THR A 762 -4.88 8.50 -43.22
CA THR A 762 -6.33 8.79 -43.32
C THR A 762 -7.21 7.55 -43.06
N TYR A 763 -6.65 6.45 -42.58
CA TYR A 763 -7.43 5.30 -42.10
C TYR A 763 -8.28 5.67 -40.87
N THR A 764 -9.42 4.98 -40.70
CA THR A 764 -10.44 5.35 -39.69
C THR A 764 -10.68 4.29 -38.61
N GLY A 765 -10.22 3.05 -38.81
CA GLY A 765 -10.24 2.01 -37.78
C GLY A 765 -9.17 2.22 -36.71
N PRO A 766 -9.24 1.51 -35.58
CA PRO A 766 -8.43 1.81 -34.41
C PRO A 766 -6.94 1.45 -34.57
N THR A 767 -6.10 2.13 -33.79
CA THR A 767 -4.63 1.91 -33.79
C THR A 767 -4.18 1.05 -32.60
N GLY A 768 -3.33 0.06 -32.86
CA GLY A 768 -2.64 -0.78 -31.88
C GLY A 768 -1.14 -0.59 -31.96
N VAL A 769 -0.48 -0.39 -30.82
CA VAL A 769 1.00 -0.21 -30.77
C VAL A 769 1.63 -1.18 -29.78
N GLY A 770 2.59 -1.97 -30.26
CA GLY A 770 3.57 -2.70 -29.46
C GLY A 770 4.99 -2.46 -29.95
N GLY A 771 5.94 -2.22 -29.05
CA GLY A 771 7.29 -1.77 -29.44
C GLY A 771 7.36 -0.24 -29.49
N SER A 772 7.80 0.33 -30.61
CA SER A 772 8.01 1.78 -30.77
C SER A 772 7.45 2.28 -32.10
N LEU A 773 6.58 3.30 -32.03
CA LEU A 773 5.99 3.96 -33.18
C LEU A 773 6.43 5.43 -33.23
N THR A 774 7.09 5.82 -34.33
CA THR A 774 7.45 7.23 -34.59
C THR A 774 6.55 7.83 -35.65
N ILE A 775 5.89 8.95 -35.33
CA ILE A 775 5.17 9.79 -36.29
C ILE A 775 6.15 10.86 -36.78
N GLY A 776 6.61 10.78 -38.03
CA GLY A 776 7.65 11.64 -38.60
C GLY A 776 7.16 12.78 -39.50
N GLY A 777 5.89 12.76 -39.89
CA GLY A 777 5.23 13.81 -40.69
C GLY A 777 3.99 14.38 -40.01
N ALA A 778 3.25 15.23 -40.72
CA ALA A 778 1.99 15.84 -40.25
C ALA A 778 0.79 14.87 -40.21
N GLY A 779 1.05 13.58 -39.93
CA GLY A 779 0.04 12.52 -39.86
C GLY A 779 -0.63 12.44 -38.49
N GLN A 780 -1.86 11.91 -38.48
CA GLN A 780 -2.58 11.55 -37.27
C GLN A 780 -2.65 10.01 -37.14
N LEU A 781 -2.97 9.54 -35.94
CA LEU A 781 -3.42 8.17 -35.68
C LEU A 781 -4.91 8.22 -35.32
N ALA A 782 -5.63 7.15 -35.60
CA ALA A 782 -6.97 6.98 -35.06
C ALA A 782 -6.92 6.72 -33.53
N GLY A 783 -8.08 6.78 -32.88
CA GLY A 783 -8.20 6.34 -31.48
C GLY A 783 -7.78 4.88 -31.32
N GLY A 784 -7.12 4.53 -30.22
CA GLY A 784 -6.43 3.25 -30.14
C GLY A 784 -6.01 2.80 -28.74
N THR A 785 -5.32 1.67 -28.71
CA THR A 785 -4.74 1.05 -27.51
C THR A 785 -3.23 0.93 -27.69
N TYR A 786 -2.47 1.48 -26.75
CA TYR A 786 -1.02 1.63 -26.89
C TYR A 786 -0.32 0.90 -25.74
N ALA A 787 0.40 -0.17 -26.08
CA ALA A 787 1.19 -1.02 -25.16
C ALA A 787 2.71 -0.84 -25.34
N GLY A 788 3.11 0.08 -26.22
CA GLY A 788 4.49 0.48 -26.48
C GLY A 788 4.61 2.00 -26.64
N ASP A 789 5.82 2.48 -26.86
CA ASP A 789 6.13 3.90 -26.93
C ASP A 789 5.60 4.52 -28.24
N ILE A 790 5.00 5.71 -28.13
CA ILE A 790 4.69 6.56 -29.27
C ILE A 790 5.53 7.83 -29.16
N SER A 791 6.26 8.16 -30.22
CA SER A 791 7.02 9.39 -30.33
C SER A 791 6.58 10.18 -31.56
N ILE A 792 6.70 11.51 -31.47
CA ILE A 792 6.67 12.39 -32.63
C ILE A 792 8.13 12.70 -32.92
N ALA A 793 8.57 12.57 -34.17
CA ALA A 793 9.92 13.00 -34.55
C ALA A 793 10.07 14.50 -34.26
N ALA A 794 11.24 14.93 -33.78
CA ALA A 794 11.43 16.31 -33.35
C ALA A 794 11.23 17.29 -34.52
N VAL A 795 10.04 17.91 -34.57
CA VAL A 795 9.82 19.14 -35.32
C VAL A 795 10.75 20.18 -34.69
N GLY A 796 11.63 20.79 -35.49
CA GLY A 796 12.47 21.88 -35.01
C GLY A 796 11.61 23.01 -34.46
N ASP A 797 12.08 23.67 -33.39
CA ASP A 797 11.29 24.60 -32.58
C ASP A 797 10.52 25.65 -33.42
N VAL A 798 9.25 25.89 -33.04
CA VAL A 798 8.34 26.91 -33.60
C VAL A 798 7.83 27.79 -32.46
#